data_AF-A0A954AM89-F1
#
_entry.id   AF-A0A954AM89-F1
#
_cell.length_a   1.000
_cell.length_b   1.000
_cell.length_c   1.000
_cell.angle_alpha   90.00
_cell.angle_beta   90.00
_cell.angle_gamma   90.00
#
_symmetry.space_group_name_H-M   'P 1'
#
loop_
_entity.id
_entity.type
_entity.pdbx_description
1 polymer ?
#
loop_
_entity_poly.entity_id
_entity_poly.type
_entity_poly.pdbx_seq_one_letter_code
_entity_poly.pdbx_strand_id
1 'polypeptide(L)'
;MSDRGDAEELEALLRELFELDPEARRERLREIADRNPALHEIAAAAVEDYESIQVLSTSDLASSHGRLVKMRIAGYVLEERIGSGGMGTVYRARHPLAGVAAIKLTNGPVDPAAIEDRHWREVELLARVGRHKNIVGIRGAGTEESGRAYVIMDYVEGQKLSSAAGRLALSRLESCVRILIQIGSAVARLHDLGIVHRDLSPANVLVTEELGEWTPILIDLGIAKALESGHSHDDIGDEPMEASLEVTKTFTSKPAGTRRFMAPEQRRGGAPLDSRADVYGLGALAYWMLTGTSAKNEVPDSEIAMPSAVVSTDRFPDARSRAKRIAGDLEAVVMKAMSEDPSHRYATALEFAEDLRRWIEQRPVMALPSSSWRDVRAFVRRNTMLVSMAALLLLVVSGAATVSTLGYVREHRLRSIALEHSALVEASTQFFYERVFREVAKSKQGFELPTRALLEDMAERVLVLEDEPHALPLLCQVSSYLIQIFDQLGDFSRSDELIAKTQHVVEAVQIGSPSRARYETARAAAILIRPQRDAAQLDATARRLEACWDGLHARAAGSEASSDGRRVELLGALAQTLAMAKFDLGHDDAGKSWMQRVIDVCGANSPFSALAYNALSARCEEAGDLKAAIEYLERARRIVIPDLDGDVADERFKVFVGPLLANLAFMLRRNGEAERALPFAERGVELSRANSLGVSHPNHLATLHHLAMVRLELDHFDAAVKTLLEIHAIQSEAEIESVAVGTTHSYLAVAYAGLGRTDAARSHADKAEGLVPVEARDSDFVDRLERVRRQ
;
A
#
# COMPACT_ATOMS: atom_id res chain seq x y z
N MET A 1 35.46 46.06 -41.81
CA MET A 1 34.52 45.52 -42.81
C MET A 1 33.40 44.82 -42.08
N SER A 2 32.17 45.25 -42.34
CA SER A 2 30.95 44.79 -41.68
C SER A 2 29.95 44.42 -42.77
N ASP A 3 30.28 43.41 -43.58
CA ASP A 3 29.26 42.64 -44.29
C ASP A 3 29.82 41.30 -44.79
N ARG A 4 28.97 40.27 -44.80
CA ARG A 4 29.36 38.90 -45.20
C ARG A 4 29.61 38.80 -46.72
N GLY A 5 29.02 39.72 -47.49
CA GLY A 5 29.16 39.81 -48.95
C GLY A 5 30.53 40.30 -49.42
N ASP A 6 31.14 41.27 -48.72
CA ASP A 6 32.48 41.80 -49.05
C ASP A 6 33.57 40.73 -48.91
N ALA A 7 33.38 39.77 -48.00
CA ALA A 7 34.33 38.67 -47.79
C ALA A 7 34.27 37.61 -48.91
N GLU A 8 33.07 37.28 -49.40
CA GLU A 8 32.90 36.36 -50.53
C GLU A 8 33.40 36.97 -51.85
N GLU A 9 33.15 38.26 -52.06
CA GLU A 9 33.66 38.99 -53.22
C GLU A 9 35.19 39.10 -53.21
N LEU A 10 35.79 39.37 -52.05
CA LEU A 10 37.24 39.35 -51.88
C LEU A 10 37.85 37.95 -52.12
N GLU A 11 37.19 36.88 -51.64
CA GLU A 11 37.68 35.52 -51.81
C GLU A 11 37.64 35.07 -53.28
N ALA A 12 36.56 35.40 -53.99
CA ALA A 12 36.43 35.12 -55.43
C ALA A 12 37.48 35.88 -56.24
N LEU A 13 37.68 37.16 -55.91
CA LEU A 13 38.66 38.02 -56.55
C LEU A 13 40.10 37.55 -56.35
N LEU A 14 40.47 37.18 -55.12
CA LEU A 14 41.81 36.67 -54.84
C LEU A 14 42.06 35.33 -55.54
N ARG A 15 41.04 34.47 -55.67
CA ARG A 15 41.16 33.20 -56.39
C ARG A 15 41.48 33.45 -57.87
N GLU A 16 40.75 34.36 -58.50
CA GLU A 16 41.01 34.83 -59.87
C GLU A 16 42.44 35.40 -59.98
N LEU A 17 42.81 36.33 -59.11
CA LEU A 17 44.12 36.99 -59.14
C LEU A 17 45.29 36.00 -59.02
N PHE A 18 45.19 34.97 -58.17
CA PHE A 18 46.28 33.99 -58.00
C PHE A 18 46.41 32.99 -59.15
N GLU A 19 45.38 32.80 -59.97
CA GLU A 19 45.44 31.99 -61.19
C GLU A 19 46.00 32.76 -62.39
N LEU A 20 45.90 34.10 -62.38
CA LEU A 20 46.44 34.96 -63.44
C LEU A 20 47.98 35.05 -63.41
N ASP A 21 48.57 35.21 -64.59
CA ASP A 21 49.98 35.52 -64.73
C ASP A 21 50.32 36.92 -64.15
N PRO A 22 51.61 37.23 -63.90
CA PRO A 22 51.99 38.48 -63.24
C PRO A 22 51.60 39.76 -63.98
N GLU A 23 51.47 39.74 -65.32
CA GLU A 23 51.04 40.93 -66.08
C GLU A 23 49.52 41.09 -66.02
N ALA A 24 48.77 40.00 -66.25
CA ALA A 24 47.32 39.98 -66.19
C ALA A 24 46.80 40.30 -64.78
N ARG A 25 47.50 39.82 -63.73
CA ARG A 25 47.16 40.10 -62.33
C ARG A 25 47.29 41.59 -61.99
N ARG A 26 48.36 42.26 -62.46
CA ARG A 26 48.56 43.70 -62.23
C ARG A 26 47.48 44.53 -62.92
N GLU A 27 47.12 44.17 -64.15
CA GLU A 27 46.07 44.88 -64.87
C GLU A 27 44.71 44.68 -64.19
N ARG A 28 44.43 43.47 -63.74
CA ARG A 28 43.20 43.17 -63.01
C ARG A 28 43.10 43.93 -61.69
N LEU A 29 44.19 44.04 -60.92
CA LEU A 29 44.25 44.89 -59.72
C LEU A 29 43.97 46.36 -60.04
N ARG A 30 44.45 46.91 -61.16
CA ARG A 30 44.14 48.30 -61.57
C ARG A 30 42.64 48.50 -61.84
N GLU A 31 41.99 47.57 -62.55
CA GLU A 31 40.55 47.66 -62.80
C GLU A 31 39.73 47.68 -61.50
N ILE A 32 40.20 46.96 -60.48
CA ILE A 32 39.54 46.89 -59.17
C ILE A 32 39.83 48.16 -58.35
N ALA A 33 41.03 48.74 -58.48
CA ALA A 33 41.38 50.01 -57.84
C ALA A 33 40.39 51.13 -58.21
N ASP A 34 39.97 51.19 -59.48
CA ASP A 34 39.02 52.19 -59.97
C ASP A 34 37.57 51.93 -59.49
N ARG A 35 37.20 50.67 -59.29
CA ARG A 35 35.82 50.28 -58.94
C ARG A 35 35.57 50.22 -57.44
N ASN A 36 36.53 49.71 -56.67
CA ASN A 36 36.43 49.54 -55.23
C ASN A 36 37.83 49.67 -54.57
N PRO A 37 38.23 50.90 -54.20
CA PRO A 37 39.58 51.16 -53.66
C PRO A 37 39.90 50.40 -52.38
N ALA A 38 38.91 50.17 -51.51
CA ALA A 38 39.08 49.44 -50.26
C ALA A 38 39.32 47.93 -50.50
N LEU A 39 38.62 47.35 -51.48
CA LEU A 39 38.81 45.95 -51.89
C LEU A 39 40.16 45.77 -52.59
N HIS A 40 40.57 46.75 -53.41
CA HIS A 40 41.88 46.78 -54.04
C HIS A 40 43.02 46.83 -53.02
N GLU A 41 42.95 47.66 -51.98
CA GLU A 41 44.00 47.77 -50.96
C GLU A 41 44.27 46.41 -50.29
N ILE A 42 43.21 45.68 -49.95
CA ILE A 42 43.32 44.35 -49.33
C ILE A 42 43.81 43.31 -50.32
N ALA A 43 43.30 43.32 -51.56
CA ALA A 43 43.70 42.38 -52.59
C ALA A 43 45.16 42.58 -53.04
N ALA A 44 45.60 43.83 -53.18
CA ALA A 44 46.96 44.19 -53.53
C ALA A 44 47.95 43.81 -52.42
N ALA A 45 47.62 44.07 -51.14
CA ALA A 45 48.45 43.63 -50.02
C ALA A 45 48.60 42.10 -49.97
N ALA A 46 47.53 41.35 -50.22
CA ALA A 46 47.57 39.89 -50.28
C ALA A 46 48.37 39.35 -51.49
N VAL A 47 48.32 40.05 -52.63
CA VAL A 47 49.13 39.72 -53.81
C VAL A 47 50.60 40.07 -53.60
N GLU A 48 50.91 41.20 -52.96
CA GLU A 48 52.28 41.59 -52.63
C GLU A 48 52.93 40.61 -51.64
N ASP A 49 52.18 40.18 -50.61
CA ASP A 49 52.62 39.13 -49.69
C ASP A 49 52.83 37.78 -50.42
N TYR A 50 51.99 37.46 -51.42
CA TYR A 50 52.13 36.28 -52.27
C TYR A 50 53.33 36.34 -53.25
N GLU A 51 53.62 37.51 -53.81
CA GLU A 51 54.71 37.74 -54.79
C GLU A 51 56.07 37.96 -54.14
N SER A 52 56.13 38.48 -52.91
CA SER A 52 57.37 38.69 -52.15
C SER A 52 58.14 37.40 -51.83
N ILE A 53 57.52 36.24 -52.05
CA ILE A 53 58.10 34.91 -51.81
C ILE A 53 58.84 34.45 -53.07
N GLN A 54 60.14 34.75 -53.15
CA GLN A 54 61.04 34.38 -54.26
C GLN A 54 61.07 32.86 -54.55
N VAL A 55 61.00 32.50 -55.83
CA VAL A 55 61.03 31.13 -56.38
C VAL A 55 62.43 30.82 -56.93
N LEU A 56 63.00 29.65 -56.61
CA LEU A 56 64.17 29.08 -57.31
C LEU A 56 63.81 27.71 -57.89
N SER A 57 64.33 27.41 -59.08
CA SER A 57 63.98 26.23 -59.88
C SER A 57 64.53 24.91 -59.34
N THR A 58 63.97 23.81 -59.83
CA THR A 58 64.06 22.41 -59.38
C THR A 58 65.43 21.71 -59.48
N SER A 59 66.50 22.36 -59.94
CA SER A 59 67.80 21.71 -60.13
C SER A 59 68.61 21.43 -58.86
N ASP A 60 68.26 22.05 -57.72
CA ASP A 60 69.13 22.07 -56.53
C ASP A 60 68.70 21.12 -55.40
N LEU A 61 67.71 20.25 -55.64
CA LEU A 61 67.04 19.41 -54.63
C LEU A 61 67.85 18.22 -54.09
N ALA A 62 69.04 17.93 -54.63
CA ALA A 62 69.77 16.71 -54.28
C ALA A 62 70.72 16.81 -53.07
N SER A 63 71.01 17.99 -52.50
CA SER A 63 72.18 18.13 -51.60
C SER A 63 72.01 18.76 -50.21
N SER A 64 70.84 19.28 -49.78
CA SER A 64 70.78 20.01 -48.49
C SER A 64 69.91 19.35 -47.41
N HIS A 65 70.60 18.84 -46.37
CA HIS A 65 70.00 18.43 -45.11
C HIS A 65 69.60 19.67 -44.27
N GLY A 66 68.31 19.84 -43.99
CA GLY A 66 67.84 20.55 -42.79
C GLY A 66 67.46 22.03 -42.88
N ARG A 67 67.34 22.64 -44.07
CA ARG A 67 66.71 23.97 -44.24
C ARG A 67 65.51 23.86 -45.18
N LEU A 68 64.38 24.41 -44.74
CA LEU A 68 63.09 24.39 -45.44
C LEU A 68 63.21 25.03 -46.83
N VAL A 69 63.29 24.19 -47.85
CA VAL A 69 63.08 24.58 -49.24
C VAL A 69 61.58 24.78 -49.43
N LYS A 70 61.13 26.03 -49.58
CA LYS A 70 59.70 26.38 -49.79
C LYS A 70 59.27 26.00 -51.20
N MET A 71 58.92 24.73 -51.40
CA MET A 71 58.33 24.21 -52.64
C MET A 71 56.85 24.60 -52.74
N ARG A 72 56.36 24.88 -53.95
CA ARG A 72 54.94 25.16 -54.23
C ARG A 72 54.28 23.96 -54.91
N ILE A 73 53.13 23.54 -54.41
CA ILE A 73 52.30 22.47 -54.98
C ILE A 73 50.85 22.92 -54.99
N ALA A 74 50.24 23.01 -56.17
CA ALA A 74 48.84 23.42 -56.35
C ALA A 74 48.47 24.71 -55.56
N GLY A 75 49.33 25.73 -55.62
CA GLY A 75 49.14 27.00 -54.90
C GLY A 75 49.51 26.99 -53.40
N TYR A 76 49.79 25.83 -52.81
CA TYR A 76 50.24 25.71 -51.42
C TYR A 76 51.76 25.82 -51.31
N VAL A 77 52.24 26.60 -50.33
CA VAL A 77 53.65 26.65 -49.94
C VAL A 77 53.90 25.58 -48.87
N LEU A 78 54.82 24.64 -49.13
CA LEU A 78 55.23 23.65 -48.13
C LEU A 78 56.04 24.34 -47.02
N GLU A 79 55.57 24.24 -45.78
CA GLU A 79 56.17 24.88 -44.61
C GLU A 79 57.10 23.94 -43.85
N GLU A 80 56.65 22.74 -43.49
CA GLU A 80 57.46 21.78 -42.70
C GLU A 80 57.06 20.32 -42.95
N ARG A 81 58.01 19.39 -42.75
CA ARG A 81 57.73 17.96 -42.86
C ARG A 81 57.15 17.43 -41.54
N ILE A 82 55.89 16.99 -41.56
CA ILE A 82 55.17 16.46 -40.38
C ILE A 82 55.15 14.94 -40.30
N GLY A 83 55.50 14.24 -41.38
CA GLY A 83 55.61 12.78 -41.38
C GLY A 83 56.40 12.25 -42.58
N SER A 84 57.01 11.08 -42.43
CA SER A 84 57.70 10.37 -43.51
C SER A 84 57.53 8.86 -43.29
N GLY A 85 57.24 8.11 -44.36
CA GLY A 85 57.05 6.67 -44.31
C GLY A 85 57.17 6.00 -45.68
N GLY A 86 56.85 4.70 -45.73
CA GLY A 86 56.98 3.89 -46.95
C GLY A 86 56.09 4.33 -48.12
N MET A 87 55.02 5.09 -47.86
CA MET A 87 54.01 5.53 -48.84
C MET A 87 54.08 7.04 -49.12
N GLY A 88 55.23 7.67 -48.85
CA GLY A 88 55.42 9.09 -49.07
C GLY A 88 55.79 9.93 -47.85
N THR A 89 55.95 11.21 -48.12
CA THR A 89 56.28 12.25 -47.15
C THR A 89 55.13 13.24 -47.00
N VAL A 90 54.75 13.56 -45.76
CA VAL A 90 53.66 14.49 -45.45
C VAL A 90 54.24 15.81 -44.96
N TYR A 91 53.79 16.90 -45.56
CA TYR A 91 54.18 18.26 -45.24
C TYR A 91 52.98 19.05 -44.72
N ARG A 92 53.19 19.90 -43.72
CA ARG A 92 52.27 21.01 -43.42
C ARG A 92 52.52 22.09 -44.46
N ALA A 93 51.45 22.60 -45.05
CA ALA A 93 51.50 23.57 -46.13
C ALA A 93 50.47 24.67 -45.91
N ARG A 94 50.71 25.86 -46.46
CA ARG A 94 49.80 27.01 -46.34
C ARG A 94 49.43 27.53 -47.72
N HIS A 95 48.14 27.78 -47.91
CA HIS A 95 47.60 28.52 -49.04
C HIS A 95 47.02 29.85 -48.55
N PRO A 96 47.20 30.98 -49.26
CA PRO A 96 46.68 32.29 -48.84
C PRO A 96 45.17 32.29 -48.57
N LEU A 97 44.39 31.68 -49.46
CA LEU A 97 42.93 31.57 -49.34
C LEU A 97 42.44 30.33 -48.59
N ALA A 98 42.92 29.14 -48.97
CA ALA A 98 42.45 27.88 -48.40
C ALA A 98 43.06 27.54 -47.02
N GLY A 99 43.91 28.41 -46.47
CA GLY A 99 44.52 28.22 -45.15
C GLY A 99 45.51 27.06 -45.08
N VAL A 100 45.67 26.50 -43.88
CA VAL A 100 46.64 25.42 -43.60
C VAL A 100 46.08 24.06 -44.07
N ALA A 101 46.94 23.26 -44.69
CA ALA A 101 46.66 21.90 -45.16
C ALA A 101 47.83 20.95 -44.85
N ALA A 102 47.56 19.65 -44.93
CA ALA A 102 48.59 18.62 -45.01
C ALA A 102 48.68 18.12 -46.45
N ILE A 103 49.89 18.03 -47.01
CA ILE A 103 50.13 17.53 -48.36
C ILE A 103 51.01 16.28 -48.27
N LYS A 104 50.47 15.13 -48.71
CA LYS A 104 51.19 13.86 -48.81
C LYS A 104 51.72 13.69 -50.23
N LEU A 105 53.03 13.54 -50.36
CA LEU A 105 53.75 13.31 -51.61
C LEU A 105 54.29 11.88 -51.68
N THR A 106 54.11 11.19 -52.80
CA THR A 106 54.72 9.87 -53.01
C THR A 106 56.25 9.94 -53.00
N ASN A 107 56.90 8.84 -52.61
CA ASN A 107 58.36 8.78 -52.48
C ASN A 107 59.09 8.85 -53.84
N GLY A 108 58.39 8.55 -54.94
CA GLY A 108 58.90 8.63 -56.31
C GLY A 108 57.78 8.97 -57.31
N PRO A 109 58.14 9.26 -58.58
CA PRO A 109 57.18 9.49 -59.63
C PRO A 109 56.29 8.27 -59.84
N VAL A 110 55.04 8.52 -60.22
CA VAL A 110 54.05 7.50 -60.52
C VAL A 110 53.73 7.57 -62.01
N ASP A 111 53.66 6.41 -62.68
CA ASP A 111 53.24 6.36 -64.09
C ASP A 111 51.74 6.73 -64.21
N PRO A 112 51.39 7.83 -64.88
CA PRO A 112 50.00 8.23 -65.07
C PRO A 112 49.16 7.18 -65.81
N ALA A 113 49.77 6.37 -66.68
CA ALA A 113 49.09 5.30 -67.41
C ALA A 113 48.80 4.07 -66.53
N ALA A 114 49.57 3.91 -65.46
CA ALA A 114 49.45 2.80 -64.51
C ALA A 114 48.47 3.09 -63.35
N ILE A 115 48.03 4.34 -63.22
CA ILE A 115 46.93 4.72 -62.33
C ILE A 115 45.61 4.56 -63.11
N GLU A 116 44.91 3.44 -62.93
CA GLU A 116 43.58 3.25 -63.51
C GLU A 116 42.60 4.38 -63.13
N ASP A 117 41.71 4.73 -64.06
CA ASP A 117 40.59 5.68 -63.85
C ASP A 117 39.79 5.41 -62.56
N ARG A 118 39.73 4.15 -62.11
CA ARG A 118 39.06 3.77 -60.86
C ARG A 118 39.71 4.40 -59.62
N HIS A 119 41.03 4.55 -59.59
CA HIS A 119 41.76 5.09 -58.45
C HIS A 119 41.60 6.62 -58.34
N TRP A 120 41.55 7.32 -59.48
CA TRP A 120 41.20 8.75 -59.47
C TRP A 120 39.73 8.99 -59.07
N ARG A 121 38.81 8.11 -59.51
CA ARG A 121 37.42 8.13 -59.02
C ARG A 121 37.32 7.91 -57.52
N GLU A 122 38.13 7.03 -56.91
CA GLU A 122 38.15 6.86 -55.45
C GLU A 122 38.55 8.16 -54.72
N VAL A 123 39.56 8.88 -55.23
CA VAL A 123 39.96 10.19 -54.65
C VAL A 123 38.86 11.23 -54.78
N GLU A 124 38.17 11.28 -55.93
CA GLU A 124 37.03 12.17 -56.16
C GLU A 124 35.85 11.82 -55.23
N LEU A 125 35.55 10.53 -55.06
CA LEU A 125 34.52 10.06 -54.12
C LEU A 125 34.88 10.40 -52.67
N LEU A 126 36.16 10.36 -52.30
CA LEU A 126 36.63 10.77 -50.97
C LEU A 126 36.50 12.28 -50.73
N ALA A 127 36.66 13.11 -51.77
CA ALA A 127 36.35 14.53 -51.66
C ALA A 127 34.84 14.77 -51.41
N ARG A 128 33.97 13.85 -51.88
CA ARG A 128 32.50 13.89 -51.65
C ARG A 128 32.06 13.37 -50.27
N VAL A 129 32.96 12.76 -49.48
CA VAL A 129 32.67 12.32 -48.10
C VAL A 129 32.20 13.51 -47.23
N GLY A 130 32.52 14.74 -47.63
CA GLY A 130 32.20 15.96 -46.89
C GLY A 130 33.01 16.05 -45.60
N ARG A 131 32.75 17.09 -44.79
CA ARG A 131 33.38 17.28 -43.47
C ARG A 131 32.83 16.28 -42.44
N HIS A 132 33.04 14.98 -42.65
CA HIS A 132 32.73 13.99 -41.63
C HIS A 132 33.69 14.15 -40.46
N LYS A 133 33.17 14.39 -39.25
CA LYS A 133 33.98 14.75 -38.07
C LYS A 133 35.08 13.76 -37.68
N ASN A 134 35.00 12.51 -38.15
CA ASN A 134 35.95 11.44 -37.85
C ASN A 134 36.76 10.96 -39.07
N ILE A 135 36.70 11.64 -40.22
CA ILE A 135 37.47 11.34 -41.44
C ILE A 135 38.18 12.62 -41.87
N VAL A 136 39.46 12.54 -42.23
CA VAL A 136 40.18 13.70 -42.74
C VAL A 136 39.55 14.18 -44.06
N GLY A 137 39.32 15.48 -44.19
CA GLY A 137 38.80 16.06 -45.42
C GLY A 137 39.86 16.03 -46.51
N ILE A 138 39.51 15.50 -47.70
CA ILE A 138 40.35 15.58 -48.89
C ILE A 138 39.96 16.82 -49.68
N ARG A 139 40.92 17.71 -49.91
CA ARG A 139 40.74 18.98 -50.64
C ARG A 139 41.04 18.86 -52.12
N GLY A 140 41.92 17.93 -52.49
CA GLY A 140 42.30 17.70 -53.87
C GLY A 140 43.49 16.75 -53.98
N ALA A 141 43.82 16.36 -55.21
CA ALA A 141 44.97 15.54 -55.51
C ALA A 141 45.42 15.81 -56.95
N GLY A 142 46.63 15.39 -57.29
CA GLY A 142 47.17 15.53 -58.63
C GLY A 142 48.60 15.00 -58.72
N THR A 143 49.29 15.37 -59.78
CA THR A 143 50.71 15.07 -59.99
C THR A 143 51.49 16.38 -60.10
N GLU A 144 52.64 16.46 -59.45
CA GLU A 144 53.57 17.58 -59.64
C GLU A 144 54.43 17.38 -60.89
N GLU A 145 55.14 18.43 -61.32
CA GLU A 145 55.97 18.44 -62.54
C GLU A 145 57.02 17.32 -62.59
N SER A 146 57.49 16.82 -61.45
CA SER A 146 58.45 15.71 -61.38
C SER A 146 57.81 14.32 -61.56
N GLY A 147 56.49 14.25 -61.73
CA GLY A 147 55.72 13.00 -61.85
C GLY A 147 55.27 12.39 -60.52
N ARG A 148 55.61 12.98 -59.37
CA ARG A 148 55.15 12.50 -58.05
C ARG A 148 53.67 12.83 -57.85
N ALA A 149 52.90 11.90 -57.29
CA ALA A 149 51.52 12.15 -56.94
C ALA A 149 51.44 12.88 -55.59
N TYR A 150 50.52 13.83 -55.47
CA TYR A 150 50.22 14.53 -54.23
C TYR A 150 48.74 14.44 -53.86
N VAL A 151 48.46 14.40 -52.56
CA VAL A 151 47.10 14.51 -51.99
C VAL A 151 47.09 15.63 -50.96
N ILE A 152 46.17 16.58 -51.13
CA ILE A 152 45.92 17.72 -50.24
C ILE A 152 44.77 17.35 -49.32
N MET A 153 45.01 17.42 -48.02
CA MET A 153 44.03 17.09 -46.99
C MET A 153 43.99 18.15 -45.89
N ASP A 154 42.91 18.16 -45.11
CA ASP A 154 42.80 19.01 -43.92
C ASP A 154 43.95 18.73 -42.95
N TYR A 155 44.58 19.80 -42.47
CA TYR A 155 45.56 19.70 -41.40
C TYR A 155 44.85 19.47 -40.07
N VAL A 156 45.20 18.38 -39.39
CA VAL A 156 44.60 17.99 -38.12
C VAL A 156 45.62 18.19 -37.00
N GLU A 157 45.33 19.13 -36.10
CA GLU A 157 46.11 19.38 -34.88
C GLU A 157 45.81 18.32 -33.81
N GLY A 158 46.28 17.10 -34.06
CA GLY A 158 46.07 15.95 -33.18
C GLY A 158 47.33 15.11 -33.01
N GLN A 159 47.31 14.25 -32.01
CA GLN A 159 48.36 13.26 -31.80
C GLN A 159 47.92 11.90 -32.35
N LYS A 160 48.85 11.07 -32.82
CA LYS A 160 48.54 9.69 -33.22
C LYS A 160 47.97 8.90 -32.06
N LEU A 161 46.96 8.07 -32.34
CA LEU A 161 46.34 7.18 -31.35
C LEU A 161 47.39 6.26 -30.70
N SER A 162 48.41 5.82 -31.45
CA SER A 162 49.56 5.08 -30.93
C SER A 162 50.33 5.82 -29.82
N SER A 163 50.45 7.14 -29.91
CA SER A 163 51.16 7.98 -28.94
C SER A 163 50.26 8.38 -27.77
N ALA A 164 48.96 8.54 -28.03
CA ALA A 164 47.94 8.79 -27.01
C ALA A 164 47.62 7.55 -26.16
N ALA A 165 48.03 6.37 -26.62
CA ALA A 165 47.66 5.06 -26.10
C ALA A 165 47.84 4.92 -24.58
N GLY A 166 48.97 5.40 -24.03
CA GLY A 166 49.23 5.31 -22.58
C GLY A 166 48.21 6.11 -21.75
N ARG A 167 47.85 7.31 -22.20
CA ARG A 167 46.84 8.17 -21.53
C ARG A 167 45.42 7.63 -21.73
N LEU A 168 45.12 7.11 -22.92
CA LEU A 168 43.84 6.48 -23.23
C LEU A 168 43.66 5.13 -22.52
N ALA A 169 44.72 4.34 -22.36
CA ALA A 169 44.73 3.11 -21.59
C ALA A 169 44.43 3.36 -20.10
N LEU A 170 44.84 4.51 -19.57
CA LEU A 170 44.51 5.00 -18.22
C LEU A 170 43.12 5.66 -18.13
N SER A 171 42.45 5.91 -19.25
CA SER A 171 41.09 6.46 -19.28
C SER A 171 40.03 5.38 -18.97
N ARG A 172 38.78 5.81 -18.71
CA ARG A 172 37.66 4.89 -18.43
C ARG A 172 37.41 4.01 -19.66
N LEU A 173 37.11 2.72 -19.44
CA LEU A 173 36.80 1.74 -20.49
C LEU A 173 35.76 2.25 -21.51
N GLU A 174 34.76 2.98 -21.05
CA GLU A 174 33.73 3.60 -21.90
C GLU A 174 34.29 4.61 -22.89
N SER A 175 35.33 5.38 -22.52
CA SER A 175 35.98 6.34 -23.43
C SER A 175 36.64 5.62 -24.60
N CYS A 176 37.34 4.50 -24.34
CA CYS A 176 37.89 3.66 -25.41
C CYS A 176 36.80 3.13 -26.34
N VAL A 177 35.68 2.64 -25.79
CA VAL A 177 34.57 2.14 -26.60
C VAL A 177 33.91 3.26 -27.41
N ARG A 178 33.75 4.47 -26.86
CA ARG A 178 33.24 5.63 -27.61
C ARG A 178 34.13 6.02 -28.79
N ILE A 179 35.45 5.98 -28.63
CA ILE A 179 36.40 6.20 -29.72
C ILE A 179 36.22 5.12 -30.80
N LEU A 180 36.13 3.84 -30.41
CA LEU A 180 35.93 2.74 -31.35
C LEU A 180 34.61 2.83 -32.11
N ILE A 181 33.52 3.27 -31.47
CA ILE A 181 32.23 3.53 -32.14
C ILE A 181 32.39 4.63 -33.20
N GLN A 182 33.10 5.71 -32.90
CA GLN A 182 33.35 6.80 -33.84
C GLN A 182 34.20 6.35 -35.03
N ILE A 183 35.24 5.55 -34.80
CA ILE A 183 36.07 4.98 -35.87
C ILE A 183 35.26 3.99 -36.71
N GLY A 184 34.47 3.12 -36.09
CA GLY A 184 33.59 2.18 -36.82
C GLY A 184 32.55 2.90 -37.67
N SER A 185 31.99 4.01 -37.17
CA SER A 185 31.06 4.85 -37.94
C SER A 185 31.75 5.54 -39.12
N ALA A 186 32.99 6.01 -38.94
CA ALA A 186 33.80 6.56 -40.01
C ALA A 186 34.10 5.52 -41.11
N VAL A 187 34.47 4.31 -40.72
CA VAL A 187 34.74 3.22 -41.65
C VAL A 187 33.47 2.78 -42.39
N ALA A 188 32.33 2.70 -41.69
CA ALA A 188 31.05 2.42 -42.33
C ALA A 188 30.72 3.47 -43.41
N ARG A 189 31.00 4.75 -43.14
CA ARG A 189 30.82 5.81 -44.13
C ARG A 189 31.71 5.65 -45.36
N LEU A 190 32.92 5.11 -45.23
CA LEU A 190 33.76 4.76 -46.37
C LEU A 190 33.16 3.59 -47.17
N HIS A 191 32.63 2.58 -46.45
CA HIS A 191 31.98 1.42 -47.08
C HIS A 191 30.72 1.80 -47.86
N ASP A 192 29.93 2.79 -47.41
CA ASP A 192 28.78 3.33 -48.15
C ASP A 192 29.16 3.90 -49.53
N LEU A 193 30.41 4.34 -49.68
CA LEU A 193 30.97 4.86 -50.92
C LEU A 193 31.73 3.80 -51.72
N GLY A 194 31.68 2.53 -51.29
CA GLY A 194 32.38 1.41 -51.92
C GLY A 194 33.88 1.34 -51.61
N ILE A 195 34.38 2.14 -50.66
CA ILE A 195 35.81 2.26 -50.37
C ILE A 195 36.17 1.41 -49.16
N VAL A 196 37.10 0.47 -49.35
CA VAL A 196 37.68 -0.36 -48.26
C VAL A 196 39.01 0.26 -47.84
N HIS A 197 39.17 0.54 -46.54
CA HIS A 197 40.33 1.26 -45.99
C HIS A 197 41.62 0.44 -46.05
N ARG A 198 41.55 -0.88 -45.80
CA ARG A 198 42.63 -1.89 -45.93
C ARG A 198 43.84 -1.74 -45.00
N ASP A 199 43.94 -0.65 -44.25
CA ASP A 199 45.09 -0.39 -43.36
C ASP A 199 44.72 0.25 -42.01
N LEU A 200 43.64 -0.21 -41.40
CA LEU A 200 43.22 0.29 -40.09
C LEU A 200 44.26 -0.07 -39.03
N SER A 201 44.85 0.96 -38.40
CA SER A 201 45.84 0.80 -37.33
C SER A 201 45.92 2.08 -36.46
N PRO A 202 46.49 2.00 -35.24
CA PRO A 202 46.67 3.17 -34.38
C PRO A 202 47.53 4.29 -34.98
N ALA A 203 48.33 4.01 -36.01
CA ALA A 203 49.16 5.01 -36.67
C ALA A 203 48.39 5.87 -37.68
N ASN A 204 47.24 5.37 -38.15
CA ASN A 204 46.39 6.00 -39.17
C ASN A 204 45.16 6.69 -38.56
N VAL A 205 45.12 6.82 -37.23
CA VAL A 205 44.09 7.55 -36.49
C VAL A 205 44.77 8.64 -35.66
N LEU A 206 44.40 9.89 -35.89
CA LEU A 206 44.71 10.98 -34.98
C LEU A 206 43.61 11.11 -33.95
N VAL A 207 43.95 11.57 -32.76
CA VAL A 207 42.99 11.94 -31.73
C VAL A 207 43.23 13.38 -31.29
N THR A 208 42.14 14.13 -31.25
CA THR A 208 42.08 15.46 -30.64
C THR A 208 41.37 15.35 -29.29
N GLU A 209 41.69 16.24 -28.37
CA GLU A 209 41.06 16.32 -27.04
C GLU A 209 40.48 17.72 -26.87
N GLU A 210 39.16 17.81 -26.75
CA GLU A 210 38.45 19.07 -26.53
C GLU A 210 37.50 18.88 -25.34
N LEU A 211 37.59 19.76 -24.33
CA LEU A 211 36.79 19.69 -23.10
C LEU A 211 36.82 18.32 -22.38
N GLY A 212 37.91 17.56 -22.53
CA GLY A 212 38.08 16.23 -21.94
C GLY A 212 37.44 15.08 -22.73
N GLU A 213 36.90 15.34 -23.92
CA GLU A 213 36.41 14.31 -24.85
C GLU A 213 37.40 14.08 -26.00
N TRP A 214 37.65 12.80 -26.29
CA TRP A 214 38.56 12.38 -27.36
C TRP A 214 37.79 12.16 -28.66
N THR A 215 38.21 12.86 -29.72
CA THR A 215 37.63 12.71 -31.06
C THR A 215 38.66 12.06 -32.00
N PRO A 216 38.40 10.85 -32.53
CA PRO A 216 39.27 10.21 -33.50
C PRO A 216 39.03 10.75 -34.91
N ILE A 217 40.10 10.94 -35.68
CA ILE A 217 40.07 11.34 -37.08
C ILE A 217 40.93 10.36 -37.88
N LEU A 218 40.32 9.71 -38.86
CA LEU A 218 40.97 8.77 -39.75
C LEU A 218 41.74 9.53 -40.84
N ILE A 219 43.06 9.33 -40.93
CA ILE A 219 43.95 10.18 -41.76
C ILE A 219 44.57 9.51 -42.99
N ASP A 220 44.56 8.19 -43.10
CA ASP A 220 45.16 7.49 -44.26
C ASP A 220 44.16 6.57 -44.94
N LEU A 221 43.38 7.13 -45.87
CA LEU A 221 42.24 6.49 -46.53
C LEU A 221 42.63 5.45 -47.60
N GLY A 222 43.88 4.97 -47.60
CA GLY A 222 44.35 3.93 -48.52
C GLY A 222 44.70 4.42 -49.94
N ILE A 223 44.41 5.67 -50.27
CA ILE A 223 44.61 6.31 -51.58
C ILE A 223 46.03 6.10 -52.14
N ALA A 224 47.06 6.28 -51.31
CA ALA A 224 48.45 6.19 -51.78
C ALA A 224 48.84 4.78 -52.29
N LYS A 225 48.19 3.72 -51.79
CA LYS A 225 48.46 2.34 -52.25
C LYS A 225 47.85 2.05 -53.60
N ALA A 226 46.66 2.60 -53.85
CA ALA A 226 45.99 2.53 -55.14
C ALA A 226 46.82 3.22 -56.23
N LEU A 227 47.50 4.33 -55.88
CA LEU A 227 48.36 5.07 -56.80
C LEU A 227 49.72 4.39 -57.05
N GLU A 228 50.32 3.70 -56.07
CA GLU A 228 51.66 3.06 -56.23
C GLU A 228 51.64 1.67 -56.93
N SER A 229 50.50 0.96 -56.93
CA SER A 229 50.41 -0.45 -57.37
C SER A 229 50.36 -0.67 -58.90
N GLY A 230 50.54 0.38 -59.70
CA GLY A 230 50.57 0.32 -61.16
C GLY A 230 51.83 -0.31 -61.79
N HIS A 231 52.87 -0.65 -61.02
CA HIS A 231 54.13 -1.14 -61.58
C HIS A 231 54.29 -2.67 -61.46
N SER A 232 53.73 -3.46 -62.37
CA SER A 232 54.40 -4.68 -62.88
C SER A 232 53.72 -5.38 -64.06
N HIS A 233 54.49 -5.42 -65.16
CA HIS A 233 54.65 -6.44 -66.21
C HIS A 233 53.69 -6.56 -67.41
N ASP A 234 54.33 -6.35 -68.57
CA ASP A 234 53.92 -6.62 -69.94
C ASP A 234 53.55 -8.09 -70.24
N ASP A 235 52.64 -8.22 -71.21
CA ASP A 235 52.54 -9.22 -72.29
C ASP A 235 51.51 -10.40 -72.23
N ILE A 236 50.62 -10.35 -73.25
CA ILE A 236 49.83 -11.38 -73.97
C ILE A 236 48.50 -11.94 -73.38
N GLY A 237 47.38 -11.56 -74.02
CA GLY A 237 46.21 -12.42 -74.22
C GLY A 237 44.84 -11.74 -74.26
N ASP A 238 44.23 -11.61 -75.45
CA ASP A 238 42.84 -11.18 -75.67
C ASP A 238 41.82 -12.27 -75.25
N GLU A 239 41.13 -12.09 -74.11
CA GLU A 239 39.80 -12.68 -73.86
C GLU A 239 38.92 -11.72 -73.01
N PRO A 240 37.59 -11.67 -73.23
CA PRO A 240 36.69 -10.83 -72.43
C PRO A 240 36.29 -11.56 -71.13
N MET A 241 36.96 -11.22 -70.02
CA MET A 241 36.72 -11.81 -68.70
C MET A 241 35.71 -10.97 -67.90
N GLU A 242 34.66 -11.62 -67.39
CA GLU A 242 33.76 -11.09 -66.37
C GLU A 242 34.53 -10.67 -65.09
N ALA A 243 34.11 -9.53 -64.53
CA ALA A 243 34.56 -8.87 -63.31
C ALA A 243 35.33 -9.75 -62.30
N SER A 244 36.64 -9.89 -62.55
CA SER A 244 37.58 -10.60 -61.69
C SER A 244 38.61 -9.61 -61.17
N LEU A 245 38.65 -9.44 -59.85
CA LEU A 245 39.62 -8.64 -59.10
C LEU A 245 41.00 -9.30 -59.18
N GLU A 246 41.73 -9.06 -60.27
CA GLU A 246 43.17 -9.33 -60.34
C GLU A 246 43.98 -8.14 -59.80
N VAL A 247 44.65 -8.33 -58.67
CA VAL A 247 45.85 -7.57 -58.30
C VAL A 247 46.88 -8.57 -57.79
N THR A 248 47.69 -9.06 -58.72
CA THR A 248 48.83 -9.93 -58.48
C THR A 248 50.06 -9.07 -58.14
N LYS A 249 50.71 -9.37 -56.99
CA LYS A 249 52.10 -9.04 -56.60
C LYS A 249 52.53 -7.57 -56.43
N THR A 250 52.46 -7.04 -55.19
CA THR A 250 53.63 -6.42 -54.50
C THR A 250 53.37 -6.31 -52.98
N PHE A 251 53.89 -7.24 -52.17
CA PHE A 251 53.72 -7.26 -50.69
C PHE A 251 55.05 -7.08 -49.92
N THR A 252 56.03 -6.36 -50.48
CA THR A 252 57.40 -6.30 -49.92
C THR A 252 57.80 -4.99 -49.22
N SER A 253 56.90 -4.04 -48.95
CA SER A 253 57.33 -2.73 -48.38
C SER A 253 56.51 -2.17 -47.20
N LYS A 254 55.66 -2.96 -46.51
CA LYS A 254 54.97 -2.46 -45.30
C LYS A 254 55.84 -2.62 -44.03
N PRO A 255 55.92 -1.61 -43.14
CA PRO A 255 56.61 -1.74 -41.86
C PRO A 255 56.08 -2.94 -41.07
N ALA A 256 56.98 -3.72 -40.46
CA ALA A 256 56.63 -4.93 -39.71
C ALA A 256 55.51 -4.72 -38.67
N GLY A 257 55.40 -3.50 -38.12
CA GLY A 257 54.41 -3.11 -37.11
C GLY A 257 52.96 -2.99 -37.58
N THR A 258 52.65 -2.85 -38.88
CA THR A 258 51.26 -2.71 -39.36
C THR A 258 50.60 -4.07 -39.63
N ARG A 259 51.41 -5.13 -39.90
CA ARG A 259 50.92 -6.48 -40.21
C ARG A 259 50.04 -7.10 -39.11
N ARG A 260 50.21 -6.66 -37.87
CA ARG A 260 49.49 -7.17 -36.70
C ARG A 260 47.99 -6.81 -36.66
N PHE A 261 47.57 -5.79 -37.43
CA PHE A 261 46.17 -5.34 -37.52
C PHE A 261 45.46 -5.84 -38.79
N MET A 262 46.19 -6.44 -39.73
CA MET A 262 45.62 -6.91 -41.01
C MET A 262 44.81 -8.19 -40.82
N ALA A 263 43.75 -8.37 -41.59
CA ALA A 263 42.97 -9.60 -41.61
C ALA A 263 43.79 -10.79 -42.15
N PRO A 264 43.48 -12.04 -41.78
CA PRO A 264 44.17 -13.23 -42.27
C PRO A 264 44.26 -13.31 -43.80
N GLU A 265 43.15 -13.05 -44.48
CA GLU A 265 43.07 -13.02 -45.94
C GLU A 265 43.93 -11.90 -46.56
N GLN A 266 44.05 -10.75 -45.90
CA GLN A 266 44.95 -9.66 -46.33
C GLN A 266 46.43 -10.05 -46.22
N ARG A 267 46.78 -10.90 -45.24
CA ARG A 267 48.17 -11.38 -45.06
C ARG A 267 48.53 -12.51 -46.02
N ARG A 268 47.57 -13.40 -46.33
CA ARG A 268 47.76 -14.56 -47.22
C ARG A 268 47.86 -14.14 -48.69
N GLY A 269 47.13 -13.09 -49.09
CA GLY A 269 47.01 -12.67 -50.49
C GLY A 269 46.19 -13.65 -51.35
N GLY A 270 45.70 -13.20 -52.50
CA GLY A 270 45.08 -14.06 -53.52
C GLY A 270 43.54 -14.19 -53.50
N ALA A 271 42.82 -13.52 -52.59
CA ALA A 271 41.35 -13.46 -52.60
C ALA A 271 40.86 -12.00 -52.64
N PRO A 272 39.72 -11.70 -53.28
CA PRO A 272 39.14 -10.35 -53.28
C PRO A 272 38.83 -9.92 -51.84
N LEU A 273 39.35 -8.75 -51.45
CA LEU A 273 39.16 -8.17 -50.14
C LEU A 273 37.87 -7.35 -50.12
N ASP A 274 36.90 -7.74 -49.29
CA ASP A 274 35.68 -6.99 -49.05
C ASP A 274 35.79 -6.10 -47.78
N SER A 275 34.71 -5.40 -47.44
CA SER A 275 34.62 -4.53 -46.27
C SER A 275 34.86 -5.25 -44.93
N ARG A 276 34.75 -6.60 -44.87
CA ARG A 276 34.94 -7.38 -43.64
C ARG A 276 36.42 -7.51 -43.25
N ALA A 277 37.34 -7.20 -44.16
CA ALA A 277 38.74 -7.02 -43.83
C ALA A 277 38.94 -5.81 -42.89
N ASP A 278 38.21 -4.72 -43.10
CA ASP A 278 38.22 -3.57 -42.20
C ASP A 278 37.52 -3.86 -40.88
N VAL A 279 36.48 -4.70 -40.86
CA VAL A 279 35.83 -5.17 -39.61
C VAL A 279 36.84 -5.92 -38.73
N TYR A 280 37.69 -6.76 -39.32
CA TYR A 280 38.80 -7.37 -38.58
C TYR A 280 39.77 -6.32 -38.06
N GLY A 281 40.15 -5.33 -38.89
CA GLY A 281 41.01 -4.22 -38.48
C GLY A 281 40.45 -3.41 -37.30
N LEU A 282 39.14 -3.14 -37.30
CA LEU A 282 38.41 -2.53 -36.19
C LEU A 282 38.45 -3.41 -34.93
N GLY A 283 38.24 -4.73 -35.08
CA GLY A 283 38.38 -5.70 -34.00
C GLY A 283 39.78 -5.72 -33.40
N ALA A 284 40.82 -5.76 -34.23
CA ALA A 284 42.22 -5.75 -33.79
C ALA A 284 42.60 -4.41 -33.13
N LEU A 285 42.07 -3.29 -33.63
CA LEU A 285 42.22 -1.98 -32.99
C LEU A 285 41.52 -1.95 -31.62
N ALA A 286 40.31 -2.49 -31.53
CA ALA A 286 39.57 -2.60 -30.28
C ALA A 286 40.32 -3.47 -29.26
N TYR A 287 40.79 -4.64 -29.67
CA TYR A 287 41.63 -5.51 -28.86
C TYR A 287 42.82 -4.75 -28.28
N TRP A 288 43.56 -4.03 -29.13
CA TRP A 288 44.72 -3.26 -28.70
C TRP A 288 44.37 -2.12 -27.75
N MET A 289 43.27 -1.39 -28.00
CA MET A 289 42.81 -0.32 -27.09
C MET A 289 42.34 -0.83 -25.73
N LEU A 290 41.81 -2.06 -25.67
CA LEU A 290 41.29 -2.67 -24.44
C LEU A 290 42.39 -3.33 -23.59
N THR A 291 43.34 -3.99 -24.25
CA THR A 291 44.38 -4.82 -23.61
C THR A 291 45.74 -4.11 -23.50
N GLY A 292 45.98 -3.08 -24.31
CA GLY A 292 47.29 -2.42 -24.43
C GLY A 292 48.33 -3.24 -25.20
N THR A 293 47.97 -4.39 -25.76
CA THR A 293 48.85 -5.27 -26.54
C THR A 293 48.19 -5.68 -27.86
N SER A 294 49.00 -6.11 -28.83
CA SER A 294 48.49 -6.65 -30.09
C SER A 294 47.99 -8.08 -29.91
N ALA A 295 46.93 -8.47 -30.62
CA ALA A 295 46.38 -9.82 -30.58
C ALA A 295 47.34 -10.89 -31.11
N LYS A 296 48.15 -10.58 -32.14
CA LYS A 296 49.24 -11.43 -32.63
C LYS A 296 50.58 -10.73 -32.40
N ASN A 297 51.44 -11.32 -31.58
CA ASN A 297 52.85 -10.93 -31.40
C ASN A 297 53.71 -12.00 -32.09
N GLU A 298 54.39 -11.63 -33.18
CA GLU A 298 55.54 -12.30 -33.86
C GLU A 298 55.49 -13.82 -34.18
N VAL A 299 54.48 -14.59 -33.74
CA VAL A 299 54.31 -16.02 -34.06
C VAL A 299 53.04 -16.20 -34.92
N PRO A 300 53.10 -16.90 -36.07
CA PRO A 300 51.97 -16.93 -37.02
C PRO A 300 50.70 -17.66 -36.53
N ASP A 301 50.81 -18.62 -35.60
CA ASP A 301 49.77 -19.66 -35.39
C ASP A 301 49.27 -19.86 -33.94
N SER A 302 49.54 -18.95 -33.00
CA SER A 302 48.93 -19.07 -31.65
C SER A 302 47.48 -18.56 -31.64
N GLU A 303 46.57 -19.28 -30.96
CA GLU A 303 45.20 -18.83 -30.70
C GLU A 303 45.20 -17.41 -30.09
N ILE A 304 44.28 -16.54 -30.56
CA ILE A 304 44.12 -15.19 -30.03
C ILE A 304 43.62 -15.30 -28.59
N ALA A 305 44.45 -14.88 -27.63
CA ALA A 305 44.09 -14.88 -26.23
C ALA A 305 42.88 -13.97 -25.96
N MET A 306 42.04 -14.35 -25.01
CA MET A 306 40.86 -13.55 -24.65
C MET A 306 41.27 -12.20 -24.03
N PRO A 307 40.68 -11.06 -24.46
CA PRO A 307 40.96 -9.73 -23.91
C PRO A 307 40.91 -9.67 -22.38
N SER A 308 39.92 -10.32 -21.76
CA SER A 308 39.77 -10.33 -20.29
C SER A 308 40.91 -11.07 -19.59
N ALA A 309 41.45 -12.13 -20.20
CA ALA A 309 42.59 -12.89 -19.68
C ALA A 309 43.88 -12.06 -19.76
N VAL A 310 44.13 -11.37 -20.87
CA VAL A 310 45.33 -10.53 -21.04
C VAL A 310 45.35 -9.33 -20.10
N VAL A 311 44.19 -8.71 -19.85
CA VAL A 311 44.09 -7.56 -18.92
C VAL A 311 44.33 -7.97 -17.47
N SER A 312 44.12 -9.24 -17.12
CA SER A 312 44.21 -9.74 -15.75
C SER A 312 45.65 -9.83 -15.19
N THR A 313 46.68 -9.68 -16.02
CA THR A 313 48.09 -9.88 -15.65
C THR A 313 48.80 -8.60 -15.18
N ASP A 314 48.21 -7.84 -14.24
CA ASP A 314 48.78 -6.66 -13.53
C ASP A 314 49.24 -5.44 -14.35
N ARG A 315 48.83 -5.30 -15.62
CA ARG A 315 49.24 -4.17 -16.49
C ARG A 315 48.44 -2.87 -16.29
N PHE A 316 47.30 -2.92 -15.60
CA PHE A 316 46.40 -1.77 -15.37
C PHE A 316 46.17 -1.53 -13.87
N PRO A 317 46.01 -0.27 -13.42
CA PRO A 317 45.75 0.05 -12.00
C PRO A 317 44.54 -0.70 -11.40
N ASP A 318 43.55 -1.05 -12.24
CA ASP A 318 42.32 -1.77 -11.88
C ASP A 318 42.15 -3.10 -12.64
N ALA A 319 43.25 -3.82 -12.92
CA ALA A 319 43.28 -5.01 -13.79
C ALA A 319 42.09 -5.98 -13.59
N ARG A 320 41.77 -6.35 -12.35
CA ARG A 320 40.67 -7.28 -12.02
C ARG A 320 39.28 -6.71 -12.34
N SER A 321 39.03 -5.45 -12.00
CA SER A 321 37.73 -4.79 -12.26
C SER A 321 37.53 -4.57 -13.77
N ARG A 322 38.59 -4.16 -14.47
CA ARG A 322 38.59 -3.98 -15.93
C ARG A 322 38.38 -5.31 -16.65
N ALA A 323 39.10 -6.37 -16.27
CA ALA A 323 38.92 -7.70 -16.84
C ALA A 323 37.47 -8.18 -16.69
N LYS A 324 36.86 -7.99 -15.52
CA LYS A 324 35.45 -8.35 -15.28
C LYS A 324 34.45 -7.55 -16.14
N ARG A 325 34.76 -6.29 -16.46
CA ARG A 325 33.91 -5.44 -17.33
C ARG A 325 34.06 -5.77 -18.81
N ILE A 326 35.23 -6.27 -19.22
CA ILE A 326 35.50 -6.72 -20.59
C ILE A 326 34.89 -8.11 -20.82
N ALA A 327 35.02 -9.01 -19.84
CA ALA A 327 34.49 -10.37 -19.91
C ALA A 327 32.99 -10.40 -20.25
N GLY A 328 32.60 -11.31 -21.14
CA GLY A 328 31.23 -11.42 -21.64
C GLY A 328 31.01 -10.62 -22.92
N ASP A 329 30.13 -9.61 -22.86
CA ASP A 329 29.60 -8.93 -24.04
C ASP A 329 30.69 -8.20 -24.87
N LEU A 330 31.56 -7.40 -24.24
CA LEU A 330 32.57 -6.64 -24.96
C LEU A 330 33.66 -7.54 -25.56
N GLU A 331 34.08 -8.56 -24.82
CA GLU A 331 34.97 -9.61 -25.32
C GLU A 331 34.39 -10.34 -26.53
N ALA A 332 33.13 -10.76 -26.45
CA ALA A 332 32.46 -11.43 -27.57
C ALA A 332 32.39 -10.53 -28.81
N VAL A 333 32.12 -9.22 -28.64
CA VAL A 333 32.08 -8.26 -29.75
C VAL A 333 33.44 -8.17 -30.45
N VAL A 334 34.53 -8.08 -29.68
CA VAL A 334 35.89 -8.01 -30.22
C VAL A 334 36.28 -9.32 -30.91
N MET A 335 36.03 -10.46 -30.28
CA MET A 335 36.40 -11.76 -30.82
C MET A 335 35.61 -12.11 -32.09
N LYS A 336 34.33 -11.75 -32.15
CA LYS A 336 33.51 -11.90 -33.37
C LYS A 336 34.08 -11.07 -34.53
N ALA A 337 34.46 -9.82 -34.29
CA ALA A 337 35.08 -8.98 -35.30
C ALA A 337 36.42 -9.55 -35.80
N MET A 338 37.19 -10.20 -34.91
CA MET A 338 38.49 -10.79 -35.21
C MET A 338 38.44 -12.27 -35.65
N SER A 339 37.27 -12.80 -36.00
CA SER A 339 37.15 -14.19 -36.46
C SER A 339 38.04 -14.47 -37.67
N GLU A 340 38.66 -15.66 -37.73
CA GLU A 340 39.54 -16.00 -38.85
C GLU A 340 38.77 -16.05 -40.18
N ASP A 341 37.57 -16.64 -40.16
CA ASP A 341 36.66 -16.70 -41.30
C ASP A 341 35.87 -15.38 -41.43
N PRO A 342 35.97 -14.65 -42.57
CA PRO A 342 35.20 -13.44 -42.82
C PRO A 342 33.69 -13.61 -42.66
N SER A 343 33.12 -14.79 -42.95
CA SER A 343 31.67 -15.05 -42.85
C SER A 343 31.14 -15.02 -41.41
N HIS A 344 32.01 -15.24 -40.42
CA HIS A 344 31.67 -15.22 -39.00
C HIS A 344 31.84 -13.83 -38.36
N ARG A 345 32.35 -12.85 -39.11
CA ARG A 345 32.48 -11.46 -38.64
C ARG A 345 31.16 -10.70 -38.79
N TYR A 346 31.11 -9.46 -38.31
CA TYR A 346 30.01 -8.56 -38.67
C TYR A 346 29.99 -8.32 -40.18
N ALA A 347 28.79 -8.20 -40.76
CA ALA A 347 28.66 -7.97 -42.18
C ALA A 347 29.13 -6.57 -42.58
N THR A 348 29.01 -5.60 -41.66
CA THR A 348 29.40 -4.20 -41.88
C THR A 348 30.14 -3.61 -40.67
N ALA A 349 30.91 -2.54 -40.89
CA ALA A 349 31.52 -1.77 -39.81
C ALA A 349 30.48 -1.07 -38.91
N LEU A 350 29.29 -0.77 -39.44
CA LEU A 350 28.20 -0.18 -38.68
C LEU A 350 27.64 -1.16 -37.64
N GLU A 351 27.42 -2.42 -38.02
CA GLU A 351 26.97 -3.47 -37.08
C GLU A 351 27.94 -3.65 -35.91
N PHE A 352 29.25 -3.62 -36.18
CA PHE A 352 30.27 -3.64 -35.13
C PHE A 352 30.14 -2.43 -34.18
N ALA A 353 29.98 -1.22 -34.74
CA ALA A 353 29.81 0.00 -33.94
C ALA A 353 28.49 -0.01 -33.14
N GLU A 354 27.42 -0.57 -33.68
CA GLU A 354 26.13 -0.74 -33.01
C GLU A 354 26.22 -1.71 -31.83
N ASP A 355 26.95 -2.81 -31.96
CA ASP A 355 27.16 -3.75 -30.85
C ASP A 355 27.98 -3.14 -29.71
N LEU A 356 28.98 -2.32 -30.03
CA LEU A 356 29.67 -1.50 -29.03
C LEU A 356 28.75 -0.45 -28.38
N ARG A 357 27.85 0.18 -29.16
CA ARG A 357 26.86 1.12 -28.63
C ARG A 357 25.87 0.42 -27.69
N ARG A 358 25.39 -0.78 -28.04
CA ARG A 358 24.56 -1.62 -27.18
C ARG A 358 25.25 -1.91 -25.86
N TRP A 359 26.55 -2.21 -25.87
CA TRP A 359 27.32 -2.40 -24.64
C TRP A 359 27.34 -1.14 -23.75
N ILE A 360 27.56 0.05 -24.32
CA ILE A 360 27.49 1.33 -23.58
C ILE A 360 26.09 1.55 -22.99
N GLU A 361 25.05 1.28 -23.77
CA GLU A 361 23.64 1.42 -23.38
C GLU A 361 23.15 0.30 -22.44
N GLN A 362 24.03 -0.64 -22.07
CA GLN A 362 23.71 -1.83 -21.27
C GLN A 362 22.59 -2.69 -21.89
N ARG A 363 22.56 -2.76 -23.22
CA ARG A 363 21.69 -3.62 -24.02
C ARG A 363 22.42 -4.91 -24.41
N PRO A 364 21.69 -6.03 -24.59
CA PRO A 364 22.28 -7.26 -25.12
C PRO A 364 22.96 -7.02 -26.48
N VAL A 365 24.23 -7.42 -26.58
CA VAL A 365 25.01 -7.42 -27.82
C VAL A 365 24.60 -8.58 -28.72
N MET A 366 24.68 -8.39 -30.04
CA MET A 366 24.38 -9.40 -31.06
C MET A 366 25.53 -10.41 -31.25
N ALA A 367 26.70 -10.15 -30.68
CA ALA A 367 27.84 -11.07 -30.68
C ALA A 367 27.56 -12.41 -29.98
N LEU A 368 26.67 -12.41 -29.00
CA LEU A 368 26.25 -13.60 -28.26
C LEU A 368 24.81 -13.96 -28.65
N PRO A 369 24.43 -15.25 -28.65
CA PRO A 369 23.04 -15.65 -28.89
C PRO A 369 22.12 -14.95 -27.87
N SER A 370 20.86 -14.65 -28.18
CA SER A 370 19.94 -14.09 -27.19
C SER A 370 19.59 -15.14 -26.12
N SER A 371 19.44 -14.72 -24.87
CA SER A 371 19.01 -15.59 -23.77
C SER A 371 18.05 -14.80 -22.89
N SER A 372 16.84 -15.32 -22.69
CA SER A 372 15.77 -14.61 -21.97
C SER A 372 16.20 -14.14 -20.59
N TRP A 373 17.06 -14.91 -19.90
CA TRP A 373 17.62 -14.52 -18.61
C TRP A 373 18.62 -13.35 -18.71
N ARG A 374 19.47 -13.32 -19.74
CA ARG A 374 20.41 -12.21 -19.97
C ARG A 374 19.66 -10.91 -20.28
N ASP A 375 18.60 -10.99 -21.07
CA ASP A 375 17.80 -9.83 -21.45
C ASP A 375 17.02 -9.27 -20.24
N VAL A 376 16.44 -10.14 -19.40
CA VAL A 376 15.81 -9.75 -18.14
C VAL A 376 16.83 -9.10 -17.19
N ARG A 377 18.03 -9.66 -17.07
CA ARG A 377 19.09 -9.08 -16.22
C ARG A 377 19.54 -7.72 -16.73
N ALA A 378 19.70 -7.55 -18.03
CA ALA A 378 20.03 -6.26 -18.64
C ALA A 378 18.92 -5.23 -18.39
N PHE A 379 17.65 -5.63 -18.54
CA PHE A 379 16.49 -4.79 -18.24
C PHE A 379 16.44 -4.34 -16.78
N VAL A 380 16.68 -5.26 -15.83
CA VAL A 380 16.71 -4.94 -14.39
C VAL A 380 17.85 -3.98 -14.06
N ARG A 381 19.05 -4.19 -14.61
CA ARG A 381 20.19 -3.28 -14.38
C ARG A 381 19.94 -1.88 -14.95
N ARG A 382 19.25 -1.77 -16.07
CA ARG A 382 18.89 -0.49 -16.68
C ARG A 382 17.77 0.24 -15.94
N ASN A 383 16.82 -0.51 -15.37
CA ASN A 383 15.60 0.03 -14.77
C ASN A 383 15.48 -0.27 -13.27
N THR A 384 16.60 -0.20 -12.52
CA THR A 384 16.64 -0.59 -11.11
C THR A 384 15.59 0.12 -10.26
N MET A 385 15.39 1.43 -10.47
CA MET A 385 14.38 2.21 -9.75
C MET A 385 12.95 1.69 -9.98
N LEU A 386 12.54 1.53 -11.25
CA LEU A 386 11.19 1.06 -11.62
C LEU A 386 10.93 -0.36 -11.11
N VAL A 387 11.92 -1.26 -11.25
CA VAL A 387 11.80 -2.64 -10.74
C VAL A 387 11.70 -2.66 -9.22
N SER A 388 12.45 -1.80 -8.53
CA SER A 388 12.40 -1.71 -7.06
C SER A 388 11.06 -1.18 -6.57
N MET A 389 10.49 -0.17 -7.25
CA MET A 389 9.14 0.34 -6.97
C MET A 389 8.06 -0.72 -7.20
N ALA A 390 8.14 -1.46 -8.30
CA ALA A 390 7.20 -2.54 -8.60
C ALA A 390 7.29 -3.66 -7.55
N ALA A 391 8.50 -4.04 -7.14
CA ALA A 391 8.72 -5.03 -6.09
C ALA A 391 8.18 -4.56 -4.72
N LEU A 392 8.38 -3.29 -4.37
CA LEU A 392 7.84 -2.70 -3.15
C LEU A 392 6.30 -2.68 -3.18
N LEU A 393 5.70 -2.26 -4.30
CA LEU A 393 4.25 -2.27 -4.47
C LEU A 393 3.69 -3.68 -4.33
N LEU A 394 4.32 -4.67 -4.97
CA LEU A 394 3.93 -6.07 -4.84
C LEU A 394 4.01 -6.56 -3.39
N LEU A 395 5.05 -6.16 -2.66
CA LEU A 395 5.24 -6.52 -1.26
C LEU A 395 4.19 -5.87 -0.36
N VAL A 396 3.85 -4.59 -0.59
CA VAL A 396 2.78 -3.89 0.14
C VAL A 396 1.43 -4.52 -0.14
N VAL A 397 1.10 -4.79 -1.40
CA VAL A 397 -0.17 -5.43 -1.79
C VAL A 397 -0.26 -6.84 -1.21
N SER A 398 0.80 -7.63 -1.28
CA SER A 398 0.84 -8.98 -0.70
C SER A 398 0.75 -8.95 0.82
N GLY A 399 1.43 -8.00 1.47
CA GLY A 399 1.34 -7.79 2.91
C GLY A 399 -0.06 -7.39 3.35
N ALA A 400 -0.68 -6.43 2.66
CA ALA A 400 -2.06 -6.00 2.91
C ALA A 400 -3.05 -7.15 2.68
N ALA A 401 -2.91 -7.92 1.60
CA ALA A 401 -3.73 -9.09 1.32
C ALA A 401 -3.56 -10.17 2.41
N THR A 402 -2.34 -10.40 2.89
CA THR A 402 -2.05 -11.35 3.96
C THR A 402 -2.67 -10.90 5.28
N VAL A 403 -2.50 -9.63 5.67
CA VAL A 403 -3.10 -9.05 6.88
C VAL A 403 -4.63 -9.09 6.79
N SER A 404 -5.20 -8.72 5.64
CA SER A 404 -6.64 -8.76 5.40
C SER A 404 -7.18 -10.19 5.47
N THR A 405 -6.46 -11.17 4.91
CA THR A 405 -6.87 -12.58 4.95
C THR A 405 -6.75 -13.14 6.37
N LEU A 406 -5.69 -12.83 7.10
CA LEU A 406 -5.52 -13.22 8.50
C LEU A 406 -6.58 -12.58 9.40
N GLY A 407 -6.90 -11.30 9.17
CA GLY A 407 -7.97 -10.57 9.84
C GLY A 407 -9.33 -11.22 9.56
N TYR A 408 -9.63 -11.47 8.29
CA TYR A 408 -10.86 -12.15 7.86
C TYR A 408 -10.98 -13.55 8.49
N VAL A 409 -9.94 -14.37 8.43
CA VAL A 409 -9.94 -15.72 9.04
C VAL A 409 -10.08 -15.65 10.56
N ARG A 410 -9.45 -14.68 11.22
CA ARG A 410 -9.59 -14.49 12.67
C ARG A 410 -11.00 -14.08 13.05
N GLU A 411 -11.58 -13.12 12.34
CA GLU A 411 -12.97 -12.69 12.52
C GLU A 411 -13.94 -13.84 12.25
N HIS A 412 -13.71 -14.63 11.21
CA HIS A 412 -14.53 -15.80 10.90
C HIS A 412 -14.41 -16.91 11.93
N ARG A 413 -13.22 -17.13 12.51
CA ARG A 413 -13.02 -18.08 13.62
C ARG A 413 -13.70 -17.59 14.89
N LEU A 414 -13.61 -16.29 15.20
CA LEU A 414 -14.30 -15.72 16.35
C LEU A 414 -15.82 -15.81 16.18
N ARG A 415 -16.32 -15.54 14.97
CA ARG A 415 -17.74 -15.74 14.62
C ARG A 415 -18.14 -17.21 14.65
N SER A 416 -17.32 -18.13 14.15
CA SER A 416 -17.65 -19.56 14.18
C SER A 416 -17.67 -20.08 15.61
N ILE A 417 -16.73 -19.66 16.46
CA ILE A 417 -16.76 -20.00 17.90
C ILE A 417 -17.97 -19.34 18.56
N ALA A 418 -18.30 -18.08 18.27
CA ALA A 418 -19.48 -17.43 18.83
C ALA A 418 -20.80 -18.09 18.38
N LEU A 419 -20.88 -18.48 17.11
CA LEU A 419 -22.01 -19.22 16.54
C LEU A 419 -22.07 -20.64 17.06
N GLU A 420 -20.94 -21.31 17.29
CA GLU A 420 -20.88 -22.65 17.88
C GLU A 420 -21.26 -22.59 19.36
N HIS A 421 -20.86 -21.57 20.11
CA HIS A 421 -21.35 -21.33 21.47
C HIS A 421 -22.83 -20.97 21.48
N SER A 422 -23.31 -20.13 20.56
CA SER A 422 -24.74 -19.77 20.45
C SER A 422 -25.57 -20.97 20.02
N ALA A 423 -25.08 -21.78 19.09
CA ALA A 423 -25.73 -23.00 18.61
C ALA A 423 -25.62 -24.12 19.65
N LEU A 424 -24.59 -24.18 20.48
CA LEU A 424 -24.52 -25.11 21.61
C LEU A 424 -25.48 -24.68 22.72
N VAL A 425 -25.65 -23.37 22.94
CA VAL A 425 -26.64 -22.83 23.89
C VAL A 425 -28.07 -23.01 23.35
N GLU A 426 -28.33 -22.73 22.08
CA GLU A 426 -29.62 -22.95 21.42
C GLU A 426 -29.92 -24.44 21.26
N ALA A 427 -28.94 -25.26 20.85
CA ALA A 427 -29.13 -26.70 20.77
C ALA A 427 -29.23 -27.33 22.15
N SER A 428 -28.53 -26.85 23.19
CA SER A 428 -28.72 -27.36 24.56
C SER A 428 -30.05 -26.92 25.15
N THR A 429 -30.50 -25.69 24.90
CA THR A 429 -31.83 -25.23 25.33
C THR A 429 -32.91 -25.94 24.55
N GLN A 430 -32.80 -26.10 23.23
CA GLN A 430 -33.76 -26.81 22.39
C GLN A 430 -33.74 -28.32 22.64
N PHE A 431 -32.57 -28.94 22.86
CA PHE A 431 -32.44 -30.34 23.29
C PHE A 431 -32.98 -30.53 24.71
N PHE A 432 -32.81 -29.57 25.61
CA PHE A 432 -33.41 -29.60 26.95
C PHE A 432 -34.92 -29.40 26.88
N TYR A 433 -35.42 -28.42 26.12
CA TYR A 433 -36.85 -28.23 25.86
C TYR A 433 -37.43 -29.50 25.25
N GLU A 434 -36.81 -30.04 24.21
CA GLU A 434 -37.29 -31.23 23.51
C GLU A 434 -37.19 -32.47 24.39
N ARG A 435 -36.15 -32.63 25.21
CA ARG A 435 -36.00 -33.80 26.09
C ARG A 435 -36.89 -33.70 27.33
N VAL A 436 -37.00 -32.54 27.96
CA VAL A 436 -37.95 -32.29 29.07
C VAL A 436 -39.38 -32.39 28.55
N PHE A 437 -39.76 -31.68 27.48
CA PHE A 437 -41.11 -31.81 26.92
C PHE A 437 -41.42 -33.21 26.40
N ARG A 438 -40.48 -33.93 25.77
CA ARG A 438 -40.74 -35.29 25.26
C ARG A 438 -40.86 -36.30 26.38
N GLU A 439 -40.13 -36.14 27.48
CA GLU A 439 -40.27 -37.01 28.65
C GLU A 439 -41.51 -36.66 29.48
N VAL A 440 -41.92 -35.38 29.48
CA VAL A 440 -43.18 -34.89 30.07
C VAL A 440 -44.39 -35.28 29.21
N ALA A 441 -44.29 -35.23 27.88
CA ALA A 441 -45.35 -35.64 26.95
C ALA A 441 -45.57 -37.15 26.91
N LYS A 442 -44.60 -37.96 27.35
CA LYS A 442 -44.81 -39.39 27.61
C LYS A 442 -45.69 -39.63 28.85
N SER A 443 -45.79 -38.67 29.76
CA SER A 443 -46.71 -38.69 30.90
C SER A 443 -48.10 -38.23 30.43
N LYS A 444 -49.05 -39.16 30.34
CA LYS A 444 -50.40 -38.93 29.82
C LYS A 444 -51.22 -37.96 30.68
N GLN A 445 -51.64 -36.83 30.09
CA GLN A 445 -53.01 -36.27 30.01
C GLN A 445 -52.95 -34.73 29.94
N GLY A 446 -53.71 -34.17 28.98
CA GLY A 446 -54.29 -32.81 28.93
C GLY A 446 -53.48 -31.64 29.49
N PHE A 447 -53.08 -30.73 28.62
CA PHE A 447 -52.58 -29.40 29.00
C PHE A 447 -53.66 -28.57 29.71
N GLU A 448 -53.68 -28.65 31.04
CA GLU A 448 -53.96 -27.53 31.93
C GLU A 448 -52.61 -27.13 32.59
N LEU A 449 -52.53 -25.93 33.18
CA LEU A 449 -51.34 -25.35 33.85
C LEU A 449 -50.36 -26.40 34.39
N PRO A 450 -49.02 -26.21 34.28
CA PRO A 450 -48.06 -27.21 34.73
C PRO A 450 -48.42 -27.63 36.15
N THR A 451 -48.88 -28.87 36.31
CA THR A 451 -49.30 -29.40 37.60
C THR A 451 -48.10 -29.30 38.53
N ARG A 452 -48.32 -29.02 39.82
CA ARG A 452 -47.25 -28.93 40.83
C ARG A 452 -46.23 -30.09 40.72
N ALA A 453 -46.74 -31.29 40.43
CA ALA A 453 -45.94 -32.49 40.19
C ALA A 453 -44.97 -32.39 38.99
N LEU A 454 -45.34 -31.67 37.92
CA LEU A 454 -44.49 -31.44 36.76
C LEU A 454 -43.30 -30.53 37.08
N LEU A 455 -43.54 -29.47 37.88
CA LEU A 455 -42.47 -28.57 38.33
C LEU A 455 -41.50 -29.27 39.29
N GLU A 456 -42.01 -30.18 40.14
CA GLU A 456 -41.20 -31.03 41.01
C GLU A 456 -40.32 -32.00 40.21
N ASP A 457 -40.89 -32.70 39.22
CA ASP A 457 -40.14 -33.59 38.32
C ASP A 457 -39.06 -32.83 37.53
N MET A 458 -39.36 -31.61 37.08
CA MET A 458 -38.37 -30.74 36.44
C MET A 458 -37.24 -30.35 37.41
N ALA A 459 -37.55 -30.00 38.66
CA ALA A 459 -36.54 -29.65 39.65
C ALA A 459 -35.62 -30.83 39.98
N GLU A 460 -36.16 -32.05 40.14
CA GLU A 460 -35.35 -33.25 40.39
C GLU A 460 -34.45 -33.62 39.20
N ARG A 461 -34.97 -33.51 37.97
CA ARG A 461 -34.19 -33.84 36.76
C ARG A 461 -33.08 -32.84 36.46
N VAL A 462 -33.28 -31.58 36.82
CA VAL A 462 -32.25 -30.54 36.73
C VAL A 462 -31.05 -30.93 37.61
N LEU A 463 -31.28 -31.44 38.82
CA LEU A 463 -30.19 -31.82 39.74
C LEU A 463 -29.32 -32.98 39.22
N VAL A 464 -29.85 -33.86 38.37
CA VAL A 464 -29.08 -34.99 37.79
C VAL A 464 -27.91 -34.53 36.91
N LEU A 465 -27.92 -33.28 36.43
CA LEU A 465 -26.86 -32.76 35.57
C LEU A 465 -25.75 -32.02 36.35
N GLU A 466 -25.79 -32.03 37.69
CA GLU A 466 -24.82 -31.30 38.53
C GLU A 466 -23.36 -31.74 38.33
N ASP A 467 -23.16 -33.01 37.96
CA ASP A 467 -21.85 -33.60 37.70
C ASP A 467 -21.27 -33.26 36.32
N GLU A 468 -22.05 -32.64 35.42
CA GLU A 468 -21.64 -32.32 34.04
C GLU A 468 -21.15 -30.87 33.94
N PRO A 469 -19.82 -30.61 33.83
CA PRO A 469 -19.27 -29.25 33.91
C PRO A 469 -19.81 -28.30 32.82
N HIS A 470 -20.18 -28.85 31.67
CA HIS A 470 -20.74 -28.09 30.56
C HIS A 470 -22.21 -27.70 30.78
N ALA A 471 -22.93 -28.36 31.68
CA ALA A 471 -24.34 -28.11 31.99
C ALA A 471 -24.55 -27.05 33.08
N LEU A 472 -23.52 -26.74 33.89
CA LEU A 472 -23.63 -25.82 35.04
C LEU A 472 -24.26 -24.44 34.72
N PRO A 473 -23.94 -23.76 33.60
CA PRO A 473 -24.60 -22.48 33.27
C PRO A 473 -26.09 -22.64 32.93
N LEU A 474 -26.47 -23.76 32.31
CA LEU A 474 -27.86 -24.07 32.01
C LEU A 474 -28.63 -24.39 33.30
N LEU A 475 -27.99 -25.11 34.24
CA LEU A 475 -28.55 -25.37 35.57
C LEU A 475 -28.86 -24.09 36.32
N CYS A 476 -27.90 -23.15 36.41
CA CYS A 476 -28.14 -21.85 37.02
C CYS A 476 -29.35 -21.13 36.41
N GLN A 477 -29.50 -21.20 35.10
CA GLN A 477 -30.60 -20.56 34.39
C GLN A 477 -31.95 -21.23 34.68
N VAL A 478 -32.05 -22.55 34.58
CA VAL A 478 -33.30 -23.28 34.83
C VAL A 478 -33.71 -23.15 36.30
N SER A 479 -32.77 -23.30 37.24
CA SER A 479 -33.03 -23.13 38.66
C SER A 479 -33.52 -21.72 38.98
N SER A 480 -32.98 -20.68 38.31
CA SER A 480 -33.48 -19.31 38.50
C SER A 480 -34.95 -19.14 38.12
N TYR A 481 -35.41 -19.81 37.06
CA TYR A 481 -36.82 -19.78 36.66
C TYR A 481 -37.70 -20.60 37.61
N LEU A 482 -37.25 -21.78 38.02
CA LEU A 482 -37.99 -22.62 38.96
C LEU A 482 -38.15 -21.94 40.32
N ILE A 483 -37.12 -21.27 40.84
CA ILE A 483 -37.19 -20.44 42.05
C ILE A 483 -38.29 -19.39 41.91
N GLN A 484 -38.28 -18.61 40.82
CA GLN A 484 -39.28 -17.57 40.57
C GLN A 484 -40.70 -18.14 40.45
N ILE A 485 -40.86 -19.28 39.79
CA ILE A 485 -42.17 -19.94 39.64
C ILE A 485 -42.68 -20.46 40.99
N PHE A 486 -41.85 -21.16 41.77
CA PHE A 486 -42.27 -21.64 43.10
C PHE A 486 -42.64 -20.49 44.02
N ASP A 487 -41.88 -19.38 44.01
CA ASP A 487 -42.19 -18.20 44.80
C ASP A 487 -43.49 -17.51 44.35
N GLN A 488 -43.74 -17.40 43.04
CA GLN A 488 -45.00 -16.87 42.51
C GLN A 488 -46.22 -17.73 42.88
N LEU A 489 -46.02 -19.04 43.01
CA LEU A 489 -47.05 -19.98 43.48
C LEU A 489 -47.17 -20.03 45.01
N GLY A 490 -46.31 -19.33 45.76
CA GLY A 490 -46.28 -19.33 47.22
C GLY A 490 -45.63 -20.56 47.87
N ASP A 491 -45.00 -21.44 47.10
CA ASP A 491 -44.32 -22.65 47.59
C ASP A 491 -42.87 -22.35 48.01
N PHE A 492 -42.74 -21.53 49.06
CA PHE A 492 -41.45 -21.02 49.53
C PHE A 492 -40.49 -22.12 50.00
N SER A 493 -41.02 -23.19 50.59
CA SER A 493 -40.22 -24.31 51.09
C SER A 493 -39.46 -25.03 49.97
N ARG A 494 -40.10 -25.24 48.82
CA ARG A 494 -39.46 -25.85 47.64
C ARG A 494 -38.45 -24.93 46.99
N SER A 495 -38.75 -23.63 46.93
CA SER A 495 -37.80 -22.62 46.47
C SER A 495 -36.51 -22.65 47.31
N ASP A 496 -36.63 -22.71 48.63
CA ASP A 496 -35.50 -22.77 49.56
C ASP A 496 -34.71 -24.09 49.43
N GLU A 497 -35.40 -25.22 49.26
CA GLU A 497 -34.77 -26.53 49.01
C GLU A 497 -33.95 -26.52 47.71
N LEU A 498 -34.52 -25.98 46.63
CA LEU A 498 -33.85 -25.87 45.34
C LEU A 498 -32.62 -24.96 45.45
N ILE A 499 -32.75 -23.80 46.11
CA ILE A 499 -31.63 -22.87 46.36
C ILE A 499 -30.50 -23.57 47.10
N ALA A 500 -30.82 -24.33 48.15
CA ALA A 500 -29.82 -25.05 48.95
C ALA A 500 -29.09 -26.12 48.12
N LYS A 501 -29.83 -26.88 47.31
CA LYS A 501 -29.26 -27.94 46.46
C LYS A 501 -28.39 -27.38 45.33
N THR A 502 -28.79 -26.29 44.68
CA THR A 502 -28.05 -25.75 43.52
C THR A 502 -26.96 -24.74 43.90
N GLN A 503 -26.73 -24.54 45.20
CA GLN A 503 -25.76 -23.57 45.70
C GLN A 503 -24.32 -23.86 45.24
N HIS A 504 -23.92 -25.13 45.30
CA HIS A 504 -22.57 -25.57 44.91
C HIS A 504 -22.33 -25.46 43.40
N VAL A 505 -23.35 -25.75 42.57
CA VAL A 505 -23.33 -25.58 41.11
C VAL A 505 -23.02 -24.13 40.73
N VAL A 506 -23.67 -23.18 41.40
CA VAL A 506 -23.53 -21.75 41.11
C VAL A 506 -22.15 -21.23 41.47
N GLU A 507 -21.56 -21.77 42.54
CA GLU A 507 -20.21 -21.41 42.98
C GLU A 507 -19.14 -21.87 41.97
N ALA A 508 -19.37 -23.00 41.29
CA ALA A 508 -18.52 -23.51 40.21
C ALA A 508 -18.63 -22.70 38.90
N VAL A 509 -19.74 -21.97 38.67
CA VAL A 509 -19.89 -21.10 37.49
C VAL A 509 -19.11 -19.79 37.69
N GLN A 510 -18.34 -19.36 36.69
CA GLN A 510 -17.50 -18.15 36.78
C GLN A 510 -18.29 -16.88 37.21
N ILE A 511 -17.72 -16.10 38.13
CA ILE A 511 -18.23 -14.77 38.52
C ILE A 511 -18.23 -13.86 37.28
N GLY A 512 -19.33 -13.13 37.05
CA GLY A 512 -19.54 -12.33 35.84
C GLY A 512 -20.12 -13.11 34.64
N SER A 513 -20.51 -14.38 34.84
CA SER A 513 -21.37 -15.10 33.89
C SER A 513 -22.83 -14.62 34.01
N PRO A 514 -23.55 -14.37 32.88
CA PRO A 514 -24.96 -14.01 32.90
C PRO A 514 -25.85 -15.02 33.64
N SER A 515 -25.57 -16.33 33.51
CA SER A 515 -26.35 -17.37 34.18
C SER A 515 -26.21 -17.32 35.70
N ARG A 516 -24.99 -17.09 36.20
CA ARG A 516 -24.74 -16.93 37.64
C ARG A 516 -25.43 -15.67 38.18
N ALA A 517 -25.35 -14.56 37.45
CA ALA A 517 -26.01 -13.32 37.84
C ALA A 517 -27.55 -13.46 37.90
N ARG A 518 -28.17 -14.16 36.93
CA ARG A 518 -29.62 -14.44 36.95
C ARG A 518 -30.02 -15.26 38.16
N TYR A 519 -29.28 -16.35 38.44
CA TYR A 519 -29.54 -17.18 39.60
C TYR A 519 -29.43 -16.40 40.91
N GLU A 520 -28.35 -15.64 41.10
CA GLU A 520 -28.14 -14.85 42.31
C GLU A 520 -29.23 -13.79 42.50
N THR A 521 -29.69 -13.19 41.39
CA THR A 521 -30.81 -12.23 41.40
C THR A 521 -32.12 -12.90 41.81
N ALA A 522 -32.44 -14.08 41.26
CA ALA A 522 -33.65 -14.83 41.62
C ALA A 522 -33.62 -15.25 43.09
N ARG A 523 -32.48 -15.74 43.58
CA ARG A 523 -32.28 -16.11 44.98
C ARG A 523 -32.48 -14.94 45.95
N ALA A 524 -31.92 -13.77 45.63
CA ALA A 524 -32.11 -12.57 46.43
C ALA A 524 -33.57 -12.11 46.46
N ALA A 525 -34.24 -12.14 45.30
CA ALA A 525 -35.66 -11.83 45.21
C ALA A 525 -36.52 -12.79 46.06
N ALA A 526 -36.19 -14.08 46.07
CA ALA A 526 -36.86 -15.08 46.90
C ALA A 526 -36.82 -14.70 48.38
N ILE A 527 -35.63 -14.32 48.89
CA ILE A 527 -35.43 -13.90 50.28
C ILE A 527 -36.25 -12.64 50.62
N LEU A 528 -36.26 -11.65 49.72
CA LEU A 528 -36.94 -10.37 49.93
C LEU A 528 -38.48 -10.48 50.02
N ILE A 529 -39.07 -11.46 49.34
CA ILE A 529 -40.52 -11.70 49.35
C ILE A 529 -40.97 -12.35 50.68
N ARG A 530 -40.05 -12.96 51.45
CA ARG A 530 -40.40 -13.63 52.71
C ARG A 530 -40.85 -12.62 53.79
N PRO A 531 -41.85 -12.96 54.63
CA PRO A 531 -42.25 -12.14 55.77
C PRO A 531 -41.21 -12.07 56.90
N GLN A 532 -40.49 -13.18 57.14
CA GLN A 532 -39.39 -13.26 58.10
C GLN A 532 -38.09 -13.44 57.33
N ARG A 533 -37.25 -12.40 57.35
CA ARG A 533 -36.04 -12.32 56.52
C ARG A 533 -34.81 -12.54 57.40
N ASP A 534 -33.96 -13.48 57.01
CA ASP A 534 -32.65 -13.64 57.64
C ASP A 534 -31.70 -12.55 57.10
N ALA A 535 -31.40 -11.56 57.94
CA ALA A 535 -30.52 -10.45 57.59
C ALA A 535 -29.10 -10.91 57.20
N ALA A 536 -28.58 -11.98 57.80
CA ALA A 536 -27.24 -12.50 57.47
C ALA A 536 -27.24 -13.16 56.08
N GLN A 537 -28.30 -13.91 55.75
CA GLN A 537 -28.47 -14.53 54.44
C GLN A 537 -28.65 -13.46 53.34
N LEU A 538 -29.42 -12.41 53.63
CA LEU A 538 -29.63 -11.29 52.71
C LEU A 538 -28.34 -10.50 52.45
N ASP A 539 -27.55 -10.21 53.50
CA ASP A 539 -26.27 -9.52 53.39
C ASP A 539 -25.22 -10.36 52.62
N ALA A 540 -25.14 -11.67 52.86
CA ALA A 540 -24.28 -12.57 52.09
C ALA A 540 -24.67 -12.61 50.61
N THR A 541 -25.97 -12.58 50.31
CA THR A 541 -26.48 -12.56 48.94
C THR A 541 -26.23 -11.21 48.27
N ALA A 542 -26.39 -10.10 48.97
CA ALA A 542 -26.09 -8.76 48.49
C ALA A 542 -24.62 -8.63 48.04
N ARG A 543 -23.66 -9.14 48.83
CA ARG A 543 -22.23 -9.17 48.43
C ARG A 543 -21.98 -9.95 47.15
N ARG A 544 -22.71 -11.04 46.92
CA ARG A 544 -22.58 -11.86 45.70
C ARG A 544 -23.18 -11.18 44.49
N LEU A 545 -24.30 -10.46 44.67
CA LEU A 545 -24.86 -9.58 43.64
C LEU A 545 -23.86 -8.49 43.25
N GLU A 546 -23.23 -7.81 44.22
CA GLU A 546 -22.17 -6.81 43.97
C GLU A 546 -21.03 -7.40 43.13
N ALA A 547 -20.52 -8.59 43.51
CA ALA A 547 -19.48 -9.26 42.73
C ALA A 547 -19.94 -9.64 41.31
N CYS A 548 -21.20 -10.04 41.12
CA CYS A 548 -21.78 -10.31 39.81
C CYS A 548 -21.93 -9.03 38.97
N TRP A 549 -22.30 -7.91 39.61
CA TRP A 549 -22.34 -6.60 38.97
C TRP A 549 -20.96 -6.19 38.49
N ASP A 550 -19.96 -6.19 39.36
CA ASP A 550 -18.59 -5.79 39.01
C ASP A 550 -18.03 -6.65 37.88
N GLY A 551 -18.25 -7.97 37.93
CA GLY A 551 -17.83 -8.89 36.87
C GLY A 551 -18.52 -8.64 35.53
N LEU A 552 -19.84 -8.37 35.53
CA LEU A 552 -20.58 -8.03 34.32
C LEU A 552 -20.24 -6.64 33.80
N HIS A 553 -19.97 -5.67 34.66
CA HIS A 553 -19.69 -4.27 34.31
C HIS A 553 -18.24 -4.09 33.80
N ALA A 554 -17.25 -4.75 34.41
CA ALA A 554 -15.85 -4.69 33.95
C ALA A 554 -15.69 -5.27 32.52
N ARG A 555 -16.45 -6.32 32.19
CA ARG A 555 -16.51 -6.89 30.84
C ARG A 555 -17.21 -5.96 29.82
N ALA A 556 -17.88 -4.89 30.25
CA ALA A 556 -18.63 -3.98 29.38
C ALA A 556 -17.75 -2.87 28.82
N ALA A 557 -16.80 -2.38 29.62
CA ALA A 557 -15.92 -1.27 29.29
C ALA A 557 -14.93 -1.55 28.15
N GLY A 558 -14.83 -2.81 27.68
CA GLY A 558 -13.87 -3.25 26.66
C GLY A 558 -14.44 -3.65 25.30
N SER A 559 -15.75 -3.53 25.05
CA SER A 559 -16.36 -3.93 23.76
C SER A 559 -17.41 -2.92 23.28
N GLU A 560 -17.52 -2.72 21.97
CA GLU A 560 -18.60 -1.96 21.30
C GLU A 560 -20.02 -2.50 21.56
N ALA A 561 -20.16 -3.62 22.29
CA ALA A 561 -21.43 -4.21 22.73
C ALA A 561 -22.10 -3.47 23.91
N SER A 562 -21.89 -2.16 24.03
CA SER A 562 -22.54 -1.29 25.03
C SER A 562 -24.06 -1.14 24.82
N SER A 563 -24.61 -1.75 23.77
CA SER A 563 -26.02 -1.68 23.35
C SER A 563 -26.78 -3.01 23.39
N ASP A 564 -26.22 -4.07 23.99
CA ASP A 564 -26.96 -5.34 24.14
C ASP A 564 -28.08 -5.19 25.17
N GLY A 565 -29.32 -5.03 24.68
CA GLY A 565 -30.51 -4.84 25.52
C GLY A 565 -30.67 -5.90 26.60
N ARG A 566 -30.37 -7.18 26.32
CA ARG A 566 -30.51 -8.26 27.32
C ARG A 566 -29.55 -8.11 28.50
N ARG A 567 -28.39 -7.50 28.26
CA ARG A 567 -27.39 -7.22 29.29
C ARG A 567 -27.79 -6.04 30.16
N VAL A 568 -28.31 -4.98 29.54
CA VAL A 568 -28.84 -3.80 30.24
C VAL A 568 -29.98 -4.20 31.17
N GLU A 569 -30.90 -5.05 30.71
CA GLU A 569 -31.99 -5.59 31.53
C GLU A 569 -31.48 -6.41 32.73
N LEU A 570 -30.49 -7.28 32.52
CA LEU A 570 -29.91 -8.10 33.59
C LEU A 570 -29.18 -7.25 34.65
N LEU A 571 -28.41 -6.25 34.21
CA LEU A 571 -27.77 -5.30 35.13
C LEU A 571 -28.84 -4.53 35.91
N GLY A 572 -29.87 -4.01 35.24
CA GLY A 572 -30.99 -3.32 35.88
C GLY A 572 -31.66 -4.16 36.97
N ALA A 573 -32.04 -5.40 36.65
CA ALA A 573 -32.66 -6.31 37.60
C ALA A 573 -31.75 -6.63 38.80
N LEU A 574 -30.45 -6.83 38.55
CA LEU A 574 -29.46 -7.08 39.61
C LEU A 574 -29.34 -5.87 40.54
N ALA A 575 -29.11 -4.68 40.00
CA ALA A 575 -28.97 -3.46 40.78
C ALA A 575 -30.24 -3.11 41.56
N GLN A 576 -31.42 -3.37 40.98
CA GLN A 576 -32.70 -3.16 41.66
C GLN A 576 -32.85 -4.10 42.86
N THR A 577 -32.60 -5.41 42.67
CA THR A 577 -32.69 -6.39 43.76
C THR A 577 -31.65 -6.12 44.84
N LEU A 578 -30.45 -5.71 44.44
CA LEU A 578 -29.40 -5.29 45.38
C LEU A 578 -29.79 -4.04 46.16
N ALA A 579 -30.35 -3.03 45.50
CA ALA A 579 -30.85 -1.83 46.18
C ALA A 579 -31.94 -2.19 47.21
N MET A 580 -32.88 -3.07 46.85
CA MET A 580 -33.91 -3.55 47.77
C MET A 580 -33.31 -4.29 48.97
N ALA A 581 -32.31 -5.15 48.72
CA ALA A 581 -31.57 -5.81 49.80
C ALA A 581 -30.87 -4.81 50.72
N LYS A 582 -30.29 -3.73 50.18
CA LYS A 582 -29.67 -2.68 51.01
C LYS A 582 -30.69 -1.91 51.84
N PHE A 583 -31.87 -1.60 51.29
CA PHE A 583 -32.96 -0.97 52.04
C PHE A 583 -33.43 -1.84 53.20
N ASP A 584 -33.65 -3.14 52.97
CA ASP A 584 -34.05 -4.09 53.99
C ASP A 584 -33.02 -4.25 55.12
N LEU A 585 -31.73 -4.10 54.79
CA LEU A 585 -30.63 -4.12 55.77
C LEU A 585 -30.44 -2.79 56.50
N GLY A 586 -31.25 -1.76 56.21
CA GLY A 586 -31.16 -0.43 56.81
C GLY A 586 -30.05 0.46 56.23
N HIS A 587 -29.48 0.09 55.07
CA HIS A 587 -28.44 0.86 54.37
C HIS A 587 -29.05 1.80 53.32
N ASP A 588 -29.83 2.79 53.75
CA ASP A 588 -30.64 3.63 52.86
C ASP A 588 -29.83 4.38 51.79
N ASP A 589 -28.69 4.98 52.15
CA ASP A 589 -27.86 5.72 51.19
C ASP A 589 -27.27 4.80 50.11
N ALA A 590 -26.87 3.58 50.51
CA ALA A 590 -26.39 2.57 49.57
C ALA A 590 -27.53 2.11 48.64
N GLY A 591 -28.72 1.86 49.19
CA GLY A 591 -29.90 1.50 48.40
C GLY A 591 -30.27 2.58 47.38
N LYS A 592 -30.30 3.87 47.78
CA LYS A 592 -30.53 5.02 46.88
C LYS A 592 -29.46 5.10 45.78
N SER A 593 -28.19 4.94 46.14
CA SER A 593 -27.09 4.91 45.18
C SER A 593 -27.25 3.80 44.14
N TRP A 594 -27.67 2.60 44.57
CA TRP A 594 -27.94 1.50 43.66
C TRP A 594 -29.17 1.73 42.77
N MET A 595 -30.23 2.35 43.28
CA MET A 595 -31.37 2.76 42.44
C MET A 595 -30.97 3.80 41.38
N GLN A 596 -30.06 4.72 41.72
CA GLN A 596 -29.52 5.65 40.72
C GLN A 596 -28.74 4.91 39.63
N ARG A 597 -27.95 3.89 39.98
CA ARG A 597 -27.25 3.05 38.98
C ARG A 597 -28.21 2.31 38.05
N VAL A 598 -29.39 1.89 38.53
CA VAL A 598 -30.43 1.32 37.65
C VAL A 598 -30.86 2.35 36.59
N ILE A 599 -31.10 3.60 37.00
CA ILE A 599 -31.50 4.69 36.10
C ILE A 599 -30.37 5.00 35.10
N ASP A 600 -29.13 5.02 35.56
CA ASP A 600 -27.97 5.34 34.71
C ASP A 600 -27.72 4.25 33.66
N VAL A 601 -27.88 2.97 34.02
CA VAL A 601 -27.65 1.84 33.11
C VAL A 601 -28.82 1.59 32.17
N CYS A 602 -30.06 1.62 32.68
CA CYS A 602 -31.24 1.36 31.86
C CYS A 602 -31.70 2.57 31.06
N GLY A 603 -31.27 3.78 31.45
CA GLY A 603 -31.72 5.04 30.90
C GLY A 603 -33.03 5.51 31.53
N ALA A 604 -33.12 6.81 31.82
CA ALA A 604 -34.20 7.43 32.59
C ALA A 604 -35.65 7.21 32.09
N ASN A 605 -35.85 6.75 30.85
CA ASN A 605 -37.16 6.46 30.27
C ASN A 605 -37.42 4.96 30.07
N SER A 606 -36.61 4.09 30.65
CA SER A 606 -36.80 2.64 30.58
C SER A 606 -37.85 2.16 31.58
N PRO A 607 -38.70 1.16 31.23
CA PRO A 607 -39.60 0.52 32.19
C PRO A 607 -38.91 0.01 33.47
N PHE A 608 -37.63 -0.40 33.38
CA PHE A 608 -36.84 -0.76 34.57
C PHE A 608 -36.54 0.43 35.48
N SER A 609 -36.38 1.62 34.92
CA SER A 609 -36.24 2.85 35.71
C SER A 609 -37.54 3.26 36.39
N ALA A 610 -38.71 2.91 35.83
CA ALA A 610 -39.99 3.12 36.49
C ALA A 610 -40.11 2.32 37.80
N LEU A 611 -39.58 1.08 37.83
CA LEU A 611 -39.47 0.28 39.05
C LEU A 611 -38.58 0.96 40.09
N ALA A 612 -37.44 1.50 39.66
CA ALA A 612 -36.51 2.22 40.55
C ALA A 612 -37.17 3.49 41.13
N TYR A 613 -37.88 4.27 40.32
CA TYR A 613 -38.62 5.44 40.77
C TYR A 613 -39.71 5.09 41.80
N ASN A 614 -40.47 4.01 41.60
CA ASN A 614 -41.45 3.54 42.58
C ASN A 614 -40.82 3.10 43.91
N ALA A 615 -39.63 2.51 43.89
CA ALA A 615 -38.94 2.17 45.13
C ALA A 615 -38.39 3.43 45.84
N LEU A 616 -37.85 4.39 45.08
CA LEU A 616 -37.39 5.67 45.62
C LEU A 616 -38.54 6.48 46.25
N SER A 617 -39.75 6.43 45.67
CA SER A 617 -40.91 7.13 46.26
C SER A 617 -41.29 6.59 47.63
N ALA A 618 -41.20 5.27 47.86
CA ALA A 618 -41.45 4.68 49.18
C ALA A 618 -40.45 5.18 50.24
N ARG A 619 -39.18 5.40 49.86
CA ARG A 619 -38.17 6.00 50.76
C ARG A 619 -38.44 7.49 51.03
N CYS A 620 -38.90 8.23 50.03
CA CYS A 620 -39.30 9.64 50.21
C CYS A 620 -40.50 9.75 51.16
N GLU A 621 -41.46 8.83 51.06
CA GLU A 621 -42.60 8.75 51.97
C GLU A 621 -42.16 8.51 53.42
N GLU A 622 -41.29 7.52 53.66
CA GLU A 622 -40.76 7.23 55.00
C GLU A 622 -40.01 8.44 55.59
N ALA A 623 -39.32 9.22 54.75
CA ALA A 623 -38.68 10.48 55.13
C ALA A 623 -39.66 11.65 55.33
N GLY A 624 -40.95 11.46 55.04
CA GLY A 624 -41.99 12.48 55.13
C GLY A 624 -42.08 13.44 53.94
N ASP A 625 -41.30 13.23 52.88
CA ASP A 625 -41.31 14.06 51.66
C ASP A 625 -42.31 13.51 50.63
N LEU A 626 -43.59 13.77 50.89
CA LEU A 626 -44.69 13.34 50.02
C LEU A 626 -44.59 13.95 48.61
N LYS A 627 -44.03 15.16 48.47
CA LYS A 627 -43.91 15.82 47.16
C LYS A 627 -42.91 15.11 46.26
N ALA A 628 -41.73 14.78 46.79
CA ALA A 628 -40.74 14.00 46.04
C ALA A 628 -41.27 12.60 45.71
N ALA A 629 -42.01 11.97 46.64
CA ALA A 629 -42.62 10.66 46.40
C ALA A 629 -43.61 10.69 45.21
N ILE A 630 -44.49 11.71 45.16
CA ILE A 630 -45.42 11.90 44.04
C ILE A 630 -44.68 12.14 42.72
N GLU A 631 -43.63 12.97 42.72
CA GLU A 631 -42.86 13.27 41.51
C GLU A 631 -42.23 12.01 40.90
N TYR A 632 -41.65 11.15 41.74
CA TYR A 632 -41.09 9.88 41.28
C TYR A 632 -42.17 8.94 40.72
N LEU A 633 -43.33 8.82 41.38
CA LEU A 633 -44.42 7.97 40.92
C LEU A 633 -45.06 8.48 39.61
N GLU A 634 -45.22 9.79 39.44
CA GLU A 634 -45.66 10.39 38.17
C GLU A 634 -44.65 10.18 37.03
N ARG A 635 -43.36 10.22 37.36
CA ARG A 635 -42.31 9.90 36.39
C ARG A 635 -42.36 8.42 36.00
N ALA A 636 -42.50 7.51 36.96
CA ALA A 636 -42.68 6.08 36.71
C ALA A 636 -43.92 5.82 35.85
N ARG A 637 -45.06 6.44 36.19
CA ARG A 637 -46.33 6.32 35.45
C ARG A 637 -46.15 6.73 34.00
N ARG A 638 -45.57 7.90 33.73
CA ARG A 638 -45.37 8.40 32.35
C ARG A 638 -44.54 7.47 31.47
N ILE A 639 -43.72 6.60 32.06
CA ILE A 639 -42.92 5.62 31.33
C ILE A 639 -43.77 4.39 30.97
N VAL A 640 -44.52 3.84 31.92
CA VAL A 640 -45.21 2.55 31.73
C VAL A 640 -46.65 2.68 31.22
N ILE A 641 -47.30 3.82 31.49
CA ILE A 641 -48.65 4.16 31.04
C ILE A 641 -48.75 5.69 30.78
N PRO A 642 -48.21 6.17 29.64
CA PRO A 642 -48.15 7.60 29.32
C PRO A 642 -49.54 8.25 29.30
N ASP A 643 -50.48 7.56 28.63
CA ASP A 643 -51.90 7.87 28.59
C ASP A 643 -52.65 6.94 29.56
N LEU A 644 -53.39 7.50 30.52
CA LEU A 644 -54.00 6.73 31.61
C LEU A 644 -55.07 5.76 31.08
N ASP A 645 -55.82 6.18 30.05
CA ASP A 645 -56.87 5.37 29.41
C ASP A 645 -56.32 4.46 28.30
N GLY A 646 -55.02 4.61 27.98
CA GLY A 646 -54.34 3.85 26.94
C GLY A 646 -53.82 2.48 27.39
N ASP A 647 -53.14 1.80 26.47
CA ASP A 647 -52.48 0.51 26.73
C ASP A 647 -51.16 0.68 27.50
N VAL A 648 -50.81 -0.37 28.25
CA VAL A 648 -49.50 -0.44 28.94
C VAL A 648 -48.40 -0.48 27.88
N ALA A 649 -47.39 0.39 28.04
CA ALA A 649 -46.34 0.58 27.03
C ALA A 649 -45.48 -0.68 26.78
N ASP A 650 -45.33 -1.53 27.80
CA ASP A 650 -44.63 -2.82 27.70
C ASP A 650 -45.40 -3.90 28.47
N GLU A 651 -45.98 -4.86 27.75
CA GLU A 651 -46.77 -5.96 28.29
C GLU A 651 -46.01 -6.77 29.37
N ARG A 652 -44.68 -6.80 29.35
CA ARG A 652 -43.87 -7.50 30.37
C ARG A 652 -44.02 -6.88 31.76
N PHE A 653 -44.42 -5.61 31.85
CA PHE A 653 -44.57 -4.86 33.10
C PHE A 653 -46.04 -4.66 33.51
N LYS A 654 -46.98 -5.26 32.80
CA LYS A 654 -48.43 -5.08 33.04
C LYS A 654 -48.86 -5.41 34.47
N VAL A 655 -48.25 -6.44 35.06
CA VAL A 655 -48.45 -6.83 36.46
C VAL A 655 -48.06 -5.74 37.46
N PHE A 656 -47.09 -4.90 37.10
CA PHE A 656 -46.56 -3.83 37.95
C PHE A 656 -47.35 -2.52 37.86
N VAL A 657 -48.03 -2.25 36.73
CA VAL A 657 -48.70 -0.95 36.51
C VAL A 657 -49.84 -0.70 37.50
N GLY A 658 -50.65 -1.72 37.81
CA GLY A 658 -51.74 -1.60 38.79
C GLY A 658 -51.25 -1.14 40.17
N PRO A 659 -50.31 -1.86 40.81
CA PRO A 659 -49.70 -1.46 42.08
C PRO A 659 -49.01 -0.09 42.05
N LEU A 660 -48.33 0.25 40.94
CA LEU A 660 -47.72 1.58 40.77
C LEU A 660 -48.78 2.69 40.85
N LEU A 661 -49.89 2.54 40.13
CA LEU A 661 -51.00 3.51 40.16
C LEU A 661 -51.66 3.57 41.54
N ALA A 662 -51.76 2.43 42.23
CA ALA A 662 -52.26 2.37 43.59
C ALA A 662 -51.38 3.15 44.58
N ASN A 663 -50.05 2.99 44.47
CA ASN A 663 -49.09 3.76 45.26
C ASN A 663 -49.18 5.26 44.96
N LEU A 664 -49.31 5.65 43.69
CA LEU A 664 -49.51 7.06 43.30
C LEU A 664 -50.79 7.63 43.90
N ALA A 665 -51.90 6.90 43.80
CA ALA A 665 -53.18 7.30 44.40
C ALA A 665 -53.05 7.45 45.91
N PHE A 666 -52.36 6.52 46.57
CA PHE A 666 -52.09 6.59 48.00
C PHE A 666 -51.30 7.83 48.40
N MET A 667 -50.23 8.16 47.67
CA MET A 667 -49.43 9.37 47.95
C MET A 667 -50.20 10.66 47.71
N LEU A 668 -50.95 10.74 46.60
CA LEU A 668 -51.82 11.88 46.30
C LEU A 668 -52.88 12.09 47.39
N ARG A 669 -53.51 11.01 47.83
CA ARG A 669 -54.47 11.00 48.94
C ARG A 669 -53.83 11.55 50.23
N ARG A 670 -52.66 11.03 50.62
CA ARG A 670 -51.91 11.53 51.79
C ARG A 670 -51.51 12.99 51.68
N ASN A 671 -51.32 13.50 50.47
CA ASN A 671 -51.03 14.91 50.18
C ASN A 671 -52.29 15.80 50.16
N GLY A 672 -53.48 15.25 50.45
CA GLY A 672 -54.76 15.97 50.45
C GLY A 672 -55.40 16.12 49.06
N GLU A 673 -54.94 15.36 48.06
CA GLU A 673 -55.36 15.46 46.66
C GLU A 673 -56.22 14.26 46.23
N ALA A 674 -57.20 13.90 47.06
CA ALA A 674 -58.04 12.71 46.85
C ALA A 674 -58.79 12.72 45.50
N GLU A 675 -59.26 13.88 45.02
CA GLU A 675 -59.91 13.98 43.70
C GLU A 675 -58.97 13.61 42.56
N ARG A 676 -57.69 14.02 42.64
CA ARG A 676 -56.66 13.63 41.68
C ARG A 676 -56.28 12.16 41.81
N ALA A 677 -56.38 11.58 43.00
CA ALA A 677 -56.03 10.18 43.26
C ALA A 677 -57.04 9.19 42.65
N LEU A 678 -58.32 9.56 42.58
CA LEU A 678 -59.42 8.67 42.17
C LEU A 678 -59.22 7.99 40.80
N PRO A 679 -58.94 8.72 39.69
CA PRO A 679 -58.79 8.08 38.38
C PRO A 679 -57.61 7.09 38.33
N PHE A 680 -56.52 7.36 39.06
CA PHE A 680 -55.39 6.43 39.15
C PHE A 680 -55.75 5.17 39.93
N ALA A 681 -56.49 5.30 41.04
CA ALA A 681 -56.94 4.16 41.83
C ALA A 681 -57.91 3.26 41.04
N GLU A 682 -58.85 3.85 40.30
CA GLU A 682 -59.82 3.10 39.48
C GLU A 682 -59.13 2.35 38.35
N ARG A 683 -58.23 3.03 37.62
CA ARG A 683 -57.44 2.40 36.56
C ARG A 683 -56.50 1.32 37.10
N GLY A 684 -55.92 1.52 38.28
CA GLY A 684 -55.09 0.51 38.95
C GLY A 684 -55.86 -0.77 39.27
N VAL A 685 -57.11 -0.66 39.74
CA VAL A 685 -58.00 -1.81 40.00
C VAL A 685 -58.37 -2.51 38.71
N GLU A 686 -58.70 -1.77 37.65
CA GLU A 686 -59.03 -2.34 36.34
C GLU A 686 -57.87 -3.17 35.78
N LEU A 687 -56.66 -2.59 35.75
CA LEU A 687 -55.47 -3.28 35.26
C LEU A 687 -55.08 -4.48 36.12
N SER A 688 -55.19 -4.35 37.45
CA SER A 688 -54.90 -5.49 38.34
C SER A 688 -55.91 -6.63 38.22
N ARG A 689 -57.18 -6.34 37.90
CA ARG A 689 -58.21 -7.36 37.64
C ARG A 689 -57.98 -8.09 36.31
N ALA A 690 -57.42 -7.41 35.32
CA ALA A 690 -57.10 -7.98 34.00
C ALA A 690 -55.79 -8.81 33.98
N ASN A 691 -55.05 -8.87 35.09
CA ASN A 691 -53.79 -9.59 35.18
C ASN A 691 -53.98 -11.10 35.38
N SER A 692 -53.05 -11.89 34.83
CA SER A 692 -53.08 -13.36 34.86
C SER A 692 -52.86 -13.99 36.25
N LEU A 693 -52.57 -13.17 37.28
CA LEU A 693 -52.31 -13.64 38.66
C LEU A 693 -53.59 -13.94 39.45
N GLY A 694 -54.77 -13.57 38.92
CA GLY A 694 -56.06 -13.78 39.57
C GLY A 694 -56.40 -12.72 40.63
N VAL A 695 -57.70 -12.61 40.94
CA VAL A 695 -58.25 -11.59 41.84
C VAL A 695 -57.86 -11.79 43.31
N SER A 696 -57.47 -12.99 43.71
CA SER A 696 -57.04 -13.29 45.09
C SER A 696 -55.60 -12.87 45.38
N HIS A 697 -54.86 -12.38 44.39
CA HIS A 697 -53.46 -11.99 44.56
C HIS A 697 -53.33 -10.77 45.50
N PRO A 698 -52.35 -10.74 46.45
CA PRO A 698 -52.18 -9.65 47.42
C PRO A 698 -52.11 -8.25 46.80
N ASN A 699 -51.44 -8.11 45.66
CA ASN A 699 -51.36 -6.84 44.94
C ASN A 699 -52.72 -6.29 44.48
N HIS A 700 -53.67 -7.16 44.10
CA HIS A 700 -55.02 -6.73 43.71
C HIS A 700 -55.80 -6.24 44.92
N LEU A 701 -55.74 -6.98 46.04
CA LEU A 701 -56.34 -6.59 47.31
C LEU A 701 -55.80 -5.24 47.83
N ALA A 702 -54.48 -5.02 47.76
CA ALA A 702 -53.88 -3.74 48.13
C ALA A 702 -54.36 -2.59 47.23
N THR A 703 -54.51 -2.85 45.93
CA THR A 703 -55.00 -1.85 44.96
C THR A 703 -56.47 -1.50 45.20
N LEU A 704 -57.32 -2.50 45.46
CA LEU A 704 -58.71 -2.29 45.89
C LEU A 704 -58.80 -1.52 47.20
N HIS A 705 -57.90 -1.80 48.15
CA HIS A 705 -57.84 -1.11 49.42
C HIS A 705 -57.59 0.39 49.23
N HIS A 706 -56.59 0.76 48.43
CA HIS A 706 -56.32 2.16 48.13
C HIS A 706 -57.50 2.86 47.44
N LEU A 707 -58.21 2.19 46.51
CA LEU A 707 -59.43 2.74 45.90
C LEU A 707 -60.54 2.97 46.94
N ALA A 708 -60.75 2.02 47.85
CA ALA A 708 -61.72 2.18 48.92
C ALA A 708 -61.38 3.40 49.80
N MET A 709 -60.09 3.62 50.11
CA MET A 709 -59.66 4.75 50.92
C MET A 709 -59.89 6.09 50.23
N VAL A 710 -59.59 6.19 48.94
CA VAL A 710 -59.87 7.41 48.16
C VAL A 710 -61.37 7.69 48.12
N ARG A 711 -62.21 6.66 47.93
CA ARG A 711 -63.67 6.82 47.91
C ARG A 711 -64.25 7.26 49.26
N LEU A 712 -63.70 6.77 50.37
CA LEU A 712 -64.10 7.21 51.71
C LEU A 712 -63.74 8.67 51.97
N GLU A 713 -62.57 9.14 51.55
CA GLU A 713 -62.18 10.54 51.72
C GLU A 713 -63.00 11.52 50.86
N LEU A 714 -63.52 11.05 49.73
CA LEU A 714 -64.39 11.83 48.84
C LEU A 714 -65.89 11.70 49.20
N ASP A 715 -66.21 11.11 50.35
CA ASP A 715 -67.60 10.83 50.79
C ASP A 715 -68.42 10.01 49.78
N HIS A 716 -67.77 9.26 48.87
CA HIS A 716 -68.41 8.35 47.92
C HIS A 716 -68.78 7.01 48.59
N PHE A 717 -69.54 7.08 49.68
CA PHE A 717 -69.74 5.96 50.60
C PHE A 717 -70.39 4.71 49.96
N ASP A 718 -71.38 4.86 49.07
CA ASP A 718 -71.99 3.72 48.36
C ASP A 718 -70.96 2.95 47.51
N ALA A 719 -70.09 3.67 46.80
CA ALA A 719 -69.03 3.07 45.99
C ALA A 719 -67.92 2.46 46.86
N ALA A 720 -67.62 3.06 48.01
CA ALA A 720 -66.67 2.52 48.98
C ALA A 720 -67.18 1.20 49.59
N VAL A 721 -68.45 1.12 49.99
CA VAL A 721 -69.08 -0.12 50.47
C VAL A 721 -68.93 -1.24 49.43
N LYS A 722 -69.22 -0.96 48.16
CA LYS A 722 -69.10 -1.96 47.09
C LYS A 722 -67.68 -2.50 46.96
N THR A 723 -66.67 -1.63 46.96
CA THR A 723 -65.25 -2.04 46.89
C THR A 723 -64.84 -2.84 48.13
N LEU A 724 -65.25 -2.42 49.33
CA LEU A 724 -64.89 -3.11 50.57
C LEU A 724 -65.56 -4.47 50.72
N LEU A 725 -66.80 -4.63 50.23
CA LEU A 725 -67.46 -5.93 50.15
C LEU A 725 -66.78 -6.87 49.14
N GLU A 726 -66.27 -6.33 48.03
CA GLU A 726 -65.45 -7.10 47.09
C GLU A 726 -64.15 -7.59 47.75
N ILE A 727 -63.44 -6.71 48.46
CA ILE A 727 -62.25 -7.11 49.25
C ILE A 727 -62.61 -8.21 50.24
N HIS A 728 -63.72 -8.06 50.98
CA HIS A 728 -64.15 -9.05 51.96
C HIS A 728 -64.48 -10.40 51.34
N ALA A 729 -65.19 -10.41 50.20
CA ALA A 729 -65.52 -11.64 49.49
C ALA A 729 -64.25 -12.40 49.06
N ILE A 730 -63.27 -11.69 48.49
CA ILE A 730 -61.98 -12.27 48.09
C ILE A 730 -61.22 -12.81 49.31
N GLN A 731 -61.20 -12.06 50.42
CA GLN A 731 -60.55 -12.50 51.66
C GLN A 731 -61.20 -13.77 52.24
N SER A 732 -62.53 -13.87 52.19
CA SER A 732 -63.27 -15.05 52.65
C SER A 732 -63.06 -16.28 51.77
N GLU A 733 -63.05 -16.12 50.45
CA GLU A 733 -62.77 -17.22 49.51
C GLU A 733 -61.34 -17.75 49.64
N ALA A 734 -60.39 -16.89 50.00
CA ALA A 734 -58.99 -17.25 50.20
C ALA A 734 -58.69 -17.79 51.62
N GLU A 735 -59.70 -18.03 52.46
CA GLU A 735 -59.56 -18.45 53.86
C GLU A 735 -58.59 -17.56 54.67
N ILE A 736 -58.51 -16.27 54.35
CA ILE A 736 -57.62 -15.33 55.02
C ILE A 736 -58.26 -14.94 56.37
N GLU A 737 -58.11 -15.77 57.39
CA GLU A 737 -58.50 -15.44 58.76
C GLU A 737 -57.40 -14.58 59.41
N SER A 738 -57.50 -13.25 59.29
CA SER A 738 -56.48 -12.35 59.83
C SER A 738 -57.00 -10.97 60.20
N VAL A 739 -56.14 -10.22 60.89
CA VAL A 739 -56.26 -8.77 61.15
C VAL A 739 -56.74 -7.99 59.91
N ALA A 740 -56.36 -8.40 58.70
CA ALA A 740 -56.76 -7.74 57.47
C ALA A 740 -58.29 -7.75 57.23
N VAL A 741 -59.00 -8.82 57.63
CA VAL A 741 -60.47 -8.90 57.53
C VAL A 741 -61.12 -7.96 58.56
N GLY A 742 -60.55 -7.91 59.76
CA GLY A 742 -60.97 -6.96 60.79
C GLY A 742 -60.80 -5.51 60.35
N THR A 743 -59.67 -5.19 59.69
CA THR A 743 -59.44 -3.89 59.07
C THR A 743 -60.47 -3.57 57.98
N THR A 744 -60.79 -4.50 57.08
CA THR A 744 -61.86 -4.32 56.07
C THR A 744 -63.21 -4.01 56.73
N HIS A 745 -63.56 -4.71 57.80
CA HIS A 745 -64.78 -4.42 58.56
C HIS A 745 -64.76 -3.05 59.25
N SER A 746 -63.60 -2.58 59.73
CA SER A 746 -63.51 -1.23 60.31
C SER A 746 -63.83 -0.14 59.29
N TYR A 747 -63.41 -0.32 58.03
CA TYR A 747 -63.72 0.60 56.94
C TYR A 747 -65.16 0.46 56.43
N LEU A 748 -65.74 -0.75 56.43
CA LEU A 748 -67.17 -0.93 56.16
C LEU A 748 -68.03 -0.21 57.20
N ALA A 749 -67.62 -0.21 58.47
CA ALA A 749 -68.29 0.51 59.53
C ALA A 749 -68.32 2.03 59.25
N VAL A 750 -67.17 2.61 58.87
CA VAL A 750 -67.06 4.03 58.46
C VAL A 750 -67.94 4.32 57.25
N ALA A 751 -67.90 3.47 56.22
CA ALA A 751 -68.69 3.66 55.00
C ALA A 751 -70.21 3.65 55.27
N TYR A 752 -70.68 2.69 56.08
CA TYR A 752 -72.10 2.61 56.44
C TYR A 752 -72.56 3.73 57.36
N ALA A 753 -71.69 4.22 58.26
CA ALA A 753 -71.99 5.38 59.08
C ALA A 753 -72.20 6.63 58.22
N GLY A 754 -71.34 6.85 57.21
CA GLY A 754 -71.50 7.93 56.22
C GLY A 754 -72.81 7.86 55.40
N LEU A 755 -73.34 6.65 55.16
CA LEU A 755 -74.64 6.45 54.52
C LEU A 755 -75.85 6.58 55.47
N GLY A 756 -75.62 6.85 56.76
CA GLY A 756 -76.67 6.87 57.79
C GLY A 756 -77.25 5.50 58.13
N ARG A 757 -76.58 4.39 57.75
CA ARG A 757 -77.01 3.01 58.04
C ARG A 757 -76.41 2.54 59.37
N THR A 758 -76.88 3.11 60.47
CA THR A 758 -76.32 2.95 61.82
C THR A 758 -76.24 1.50 62.30
N ASP A 759 -77.24 0.67 62.05
CA ASP A 759 -77.24 -0.74 62.47
C ASP A 759 -76.14 -1.56 61.75
N ALA A 760 -75.96 -1.33 60.45
CA ALA A 760 -74.92 -1.98 59.66
C ALA A 760 -73.53 -1.49 60.08
N ALA A 761 -73.38 -0.19 60.33
CA ALA A 761 -72.14 0.41 60.81
C ALA A 761 -71.71 -0.20 62.15
N ARG A 762 -72.63 -0.31 63.12
CA ARG A 762 -72.37 -0.93 64.43
C ARG A 762 -72.00 -2.41 64.30
N SER A 763 -72.76 -3.17 63.50
CA SER A 763 -72.47 -4.59 63.28
C SER A 763 -71.06 -4.83 62.71
N HIS A 764 -70.63 -3.99 61.75
CA HIS A 764 -69.28 -4.09 61.20
C HIS A 764 -68.18 -3.60 62.15
N ALA A 765 -68.45 -2.59 62.99
CA ALA A 765 -67.54 -2.16 64.04
C ALA A 765 -67.29 -3.28 65.08
N ASP A 766 -68.34 -3.97 65.51
CA ASP A 766 -68.25 -5.09 66.46
C ASP A 766 -67.45 -6.26 65.87
N LYS A 767 -67.67 -6.58 64.58
CA LYS A 767 -66.89 -7.59 63.86
C LYS A 767 -65.41 -7.20 63.74
N ALA A 768 -65.12 -5.93 63.47
CA ALA A 768 -63.75 -5.43 63.39
C ALA A 768 -63.02 -5.60 64.73
N GLU A 769 -63.64 -5.24 65.85
CA GLU A 769 -63.05 -5.41 67.18
C GLU A 769 -62.88 -6.89 67.57
N GLY A 770 -63.80 -7.77 67.15
CA GLY A 770 -63.68 -9.21 67.39
C GLY A 770 -62.53 -9.88 66.62
N LEU A 771 -62.16 -9.33 65.47
CA LEU A 771 -61.13 -9.91 64.59
C LEU A 771 -59.75 -9.25 64.73
N VAL A 772 -59.66 -8.01 65.24
CA VAL A 772 -58.39 -7.31 65.47
C VAL A 772 -58.01 -7.36 66.96
N PRO A 773 -56.96 -8.12 67.34
CA PRO A 773 -56.44 -8.18 68.71
C PRO A 773 -56.06 -6.80 69.23
N VAL A 774 -56.17 -6.57 70.54
CA VAL A 774 -55.92 -5.25 71.15
C VAL A 774 -54.50 -4.75 70.85
N GLU A 775 -53.54 -5.65 70.80
CA GLU A 775 -52.12 -5.38 70.51
C GLU A 775 -51.88 -4.96 69.06
N ALA A 776 -52.80 -5.28 68.14
CA ALA A 776 -52.73 -4.96 66.72
C ALA A 776 -53.57 -3.72 66.34
N ARG A 777 -54.23 -3.06 67.31
CA ARG A 777 -55.03 -1.85 67.05
C ARG A 777 -54.12 -0.63 67.08
N ASP A 778 -53.87 -0.06 65.90
CA ASP A 778 -53.19 1.23 65.78
C ASP A 778 -54.12 2.41 66.13
N SER A 779 -53.55 3.60 66.32
CA SER A 779 -54.31 4.81 66.69
C SER A 779 -55.39 5.14 65.65
N ASP A 780 -55.09 4.90 64.38
CA ASP A 780 -56.00 5.17 63.27
C ASP A 780 -57.22 4.23 63.26
N PHE A 781 -57.02 2.96 63.60
CA PHE A 781 -58.09 1.97 63.79
C PHE A 781 -59.01 2.35 64.94
N VAL A 782 -58.44 2.76 66.07
CA VAL A 782 -59.21 3.23 67.24
C VAL A 782 -60.01 4.49 66.87
N ASP A 783 -59.35 5.49 66.27
CA ASP A 783 -59.98 6.75 65.86
C ASP A 783 -61.10 6.56 64.82
N ARG A 784 -60.95 5.59 63.90
CA ARG A 784 -62.00 5.22 62.95
C ARG A 784 -63.25 4.71 63.66
N LEU A 785 -63.11 3.76 64.57
CA LEU A 785 -64.25 3.15 65.27
C LEU A 785 -64.88 4.11 66.28
N GLU A 786 -64.09 4.97 66.93
CA GLU A 786 -64.62 6.03 67.77
C GLU A 786 -65.46 7.03 66.97
N ARG A 787 -65.03 7.41 65.76
CA ARG A 787 -65.82 8.28 64.87
C ARG A 787 -67.16 7.66 64.52
N VAL A 788 -67.18 6.37 64.19
CA VAL A 788 -68.43 5.61 63.91
C VAL A 788 -69.35 5.54 65.12
N ARG A 789 -68.80 5.50 66.34
CA ARG A 789 -69.60 5.49 67.59
C ARG A 789 -70.15 6.86 67.99
N ARG A 790 -69.50 7.94 67.56
CA ARG A 790 -69.92 9.33 67.84
C ARG A 790 -71.00 9.82 66.87
N GLN A 791 -70.98 9.33 65.63
CA GLN A 791 -72.04 9.50 64.62
C GLN A 791 -73.24 8.61 64.94
#